data_AF-A0A3N7EKG3-F1
#
_entry.id   AF-A0A3N7EKG3-F1
#
_cell.length_a   1.000
_cell.length_b   1.000
_cell.length_c   1.000
_cell.angle_alpha   90.00
_cell.angle_beta   90.00
_cell.angle_gamma   90.00
#
_symmetry.space_group_name_H-M   'P 1'
#
loop_
_entity.id
_entity.type
_entity.pdbx_description
1 polymer ?
#
loop_
_entity_poly.entity_id
_entity_poly.type
_entity_poly.pdbx_seq_one_letter_code
_entity_poly.pdbx_strand_id
1 'polypeptide(L)'
;MDSLRALLRSDFIYLTPTRNQFQSLHKVAPAGGTSTPFFNPRISIPIRRRIVCGVSSTQSREQEKAMRKSRSRLERGKVRLNVRVDHQVEFGEQIVILGSTKELGSWKKRVPMNWTENGWVCDLEMKGGGIVEFKFVIVSKDRSFVWESGDNRALRLPRGGSFAVVCKWDATGEAVNLLPLELEHNGEEVEDAGENGSASAGVLLEVETSPFVGQWQGKAISFMRSNEHRNREAERRWDTSGLQGFALKLVQGDLNARNWWRKLEVVRELLVGSLQSEDRLEVLVYSAIYLKWINTGQIPCFEDGGHHRPNRHAEISRLIFRELERISSRKDTSPQEVLVIRKIHPCLPSFKAEFTASVPLTRIRDIAHRGDIPHDLKQEIKHTIQNKLHRNAGPEDLVATEAMLARITKNPGEYSEAFVEQFKIFHHELKDFFNAGSLAEQLVSIIESLDERGSSALTLFLDCKKNLDASEESHNIFELIKIMRSLNALRDIIVKGLESGLRNDAPDAAIAMRQKWRLCEIGLEDYLFVLLSRFLNALEAAGGAKWLADNVESKNISSWNDPLGALIVGVRQLGLSGWRPEECAAIGTELLAWQEKGLFEKEGSEDGKIIWALRLKATLDRARRLTEDYSEALLQIFPQRVQILGKALGIPENSVRTYTEAEIRAGVIFQVSKLCTLLLKAVRSTLGSHGWDILVPGSAIGTLVQVESIVPGSLPSTVEGPIVLVVNKADGDEEVTAAGSNIVGVVLLQELPHLSHLGVRARQERVVFVTCEDDDEVAAMQKLTGKYVRLEASLTGVNLTLSSSNDIVAEDLSRNDSSTVELPGSHNPSWSAVKTHSSQGVSAGGVILLADADADAQTSGAKAAACGRLASLAAVSRKAALGSGILECQKSQIA
;
A
#
# COMPACT_ATOMS: atom_id res chain seq x y z
N MET A 1 22.26 -26.64 40.99
CA MET A 1 22.30 -25.88 39.72
C MET A 1 22.12 -24.42 40.08
N ASP A 2 23.13 -23.91 40.78
CA ASP A 2 23.24 -22.56 41.30
C ASP A 2 24.28 -21.83 40.45
N SER A 3 23.82 -20.98 39.53
CA SER A 3 24.52 -19.80 38.99
C SER A 3 23.79 -19.33 37.74
N LEU A 4 22.86 -18.38 37.91
CA LEU A 4 22.44 -17.36 36.93
C LEU A 4 21.22 -16.60 37.46
N ARG A 5 21.35 -16.01 38.65
CA ARG A 5 20.31 -15.13 39.23
C ARG A 5 20.82 -13.87 39.93
N ALA A 6 22.04 -13.45 39.65
CA ALA A 6 22.60 -12.23 40.20
C ALA A 6 23.24 -11.41 39.08
N LEU A 7 22.46 -10.51 38.46
CA LEU A 7 22.92 -9.27 37.81
C LEU A 7 21.76 -8.42 37.23
N LEU A 8 20.62 -8.37 37.91
CA LEU A 8 19.56 -7.40 37.62
C LEU A 8 18.94 -6.94 38.94
N ARG A 9 19.43 -5.82 39.49
CA ARG A 9 18.70 -4.88 40.37
C ARG A 9 19.61 -3.74 40.87
N SER A 10 18.97 -2.60 41.08
CA SER A 10 19.45 -1.30 41.61
C SER A 10 19.91 -0.32 40.51
N ASP A 11 19.37 0.89 40.33
CA ASP A 11 18.56 1.75 41.20
C ASP A 11 17.60 2.67 40.41
N PHE A 12 16.33 2.71 40.83
CA PHE A 12 15.36 3.77 40.50
C PHE A 12 14.91 4.38 41.83
N ILE A 13 15.29 5.63 42.09
CA ILE A 13 14.75 6.43 43.20
C ILE A 13 13.81 7.47 42.62
N TYR A 14 12.53 7.34 42.97
CA TYR A 14 11.47 8.33 42.79
C TYR A 14 11.64 9.48 43.79
N LEU A 15 11.61 10.72 43.32
CA LEU A 15 11.28 11.89 44.15
C LEU A 15 10.46 12.90 43.32
N THR A 16 9.17 12.98 43.63
CA THR A 16 8.29 14.12 43.34
C THR A 16 8.71 15.35 44.17
N PRO A 17 8.45 16.59 43.70
CA PRO A 17 8.13 17.64 44.65
C PRO A 17 6.85 18.43 44.32
N THR A 18 6.14 18.69 45.40
CA THR A 18 4.99 19.54 45.60
C THR A 18 5.34 21.04 45.62
N ARG A 19 4.31 21.81 45.30
CA ARG A 19 4.12 23.28 45.31
C ARG A 19 4.38 23.92 46.70
N ASN A 20 5.14 25.02 46.79
CA ASN A 20 4.74 26.31 47.42
C ASN A 20 5.87 27.36 47.55
N GLN A 21 5.56 28.55 47.03
CA GLN A 21 5.73 29.93 47.55
C GLN A 21 7.06 30.45 48.17
N PHE A 22 7.41 31.66 47.67
CA PHE A 22 7.78 32.91 48.37
C PHE A 22 9.12 33.59 47.98
N GLN A 23 8.94 34.81 47.45
CA GLN A 23 9.62 36.09 47.76
C GLN A 23 10.92 36.53 47.08
N SER A 24 10.80 37.74 46.54
CA SER A 24 11.78 38.70 46.01
C SER A 24 12.88 39.09 46.99
N LEU A 25 14.03 39.56 46.47
CA LEU A 25 14.67 40.83 46.87
C LEU A 25 15.87 41.23 45.97
N HIS A 26 15.94 42.55 45.72
CA HIS A 26 16.94 43.32 44.98
C HIS A 26 18.35 43.38 45.63
N LYS A 27 19.39 43.62 44.80
CA LYS A 27 20.60 44.49 45.01
C LYS A 27 21.52 44.37 43.78
N VAL A 28 21.64 45.32 42.85
CA VAL A 28 22.38 46.62 42.81
C VAL A 28 23.92 46.50 43.02
N ALA A 29 24.66 46.52 41.88
CA ALA A 29 25.89 47.27 41.45
C ALA A 29 27.09 47.51 42.43
N PRO A 30 28.35 47.87 42.01
CA PRO A 30 28.74 48.59 40.77
C PRO A 30 30.17 48.33 40.14
N ALA A 31 30.44 49.10 39.05
CA ALA A 31 31.72 49.60 38.49
C ALA A 31 32.70 48.63 37.78
N GLY A 32 33.35 48.94 36.64
CA GLY A 32 33.39 50.11 35.74
C GLY A 32 34.57 49.98 34.73
N GLY A 33 34.43 50.57 33.52
CA GLY A 33 35.47 51.11 32.58
C GLY A 33 36.66 50.23 32.12
N THR A 34 37.28 50.32 30.94
CA THR A 34 37.32 51.27 29.80
C THR A 34 38.15 50.66 28.63
N SER A 35 37.69 50.88 27.38
CA SER A 35 38.42 51.25 26.12
C SER A 35 39.60 50.45 25.50
N THR A 36 39.34 49.91 24.27
CA THR A 36 40.13 49.94 22.97
C THR A 36 41.56 49.30 22.89
N PRO A 37 42.16 48.94 21.71
CA PRO A 37 41.91 49.37 20.31
C PRO A 37 42.09 48.32 19.16
N PHE A 38 41.90 48.84 17.94
CA PHE A 38 42.21 48.37 16.56
C PHE A 38 43.49 47.51 16.32
N PHE A 39 43.44 46.53 15.39
CA PHE A 39 44.03 46.63 14.03
C PHE A 39 43.75 45.40 13.14
N ASN A 40 43.87 45.67 11.84
CA ASN A 40 43.50 44.96 10.60
C ASN A 40 44.52 43.84 10.19
N PRO A 41 44.25 43.02 9.15
CA PRO A 41 44.61 43.47 7.79
C PRO A 41 43.66 43.08 6.63
N ARG A 42 43.43 44.11 5.80
CA ARG A 42 43.33 44.22 4.33
C ARG A 42 43.76 42.96 3.53
N ILE A 43 43.10 42.61 2.41
CA ILE A 43 43.27 43.23 1.08
C ILE A 43 41.93 43.30 0.30
N SER A 44 41.70 44.46 -0.32
CA SER A 44 40.68 44.77 -1.32
C SER A 44 41.35 45.21 -2.61
N ILE A 45 40.65 45.15 -3.77
CA ILE A 45 40.64 46.18 -4.85
C ILE A 45 39.70 45.73 -6.02
N PRO A 46 39.09 46.68 -6.77
CA PRO A 46 37.72 46.61 -7.29
C PRO A 46 37.62 46.58 -8.83
N ILE A 47 36.42 46.29 -9.35
CA ILE A 47 36.11 46.41 -10.79
C ILE A 47 35.40 47.73 -11.07
N ARG A 48 36.09 48.63 -11.78
CA ARG A 48 35.55 49.86 -12.40
C ARG A 48 35.46 49.66 -13.91
N ARG A 49 34.30 50.02 -14.48
CA ARG A 49 34.06 50.20 -15.92
C ARG A 49 34.95 51.30 -16.51
N ARG A 50 35.53 51.06 -17.70
CA ARG A 50 35.76 52.11 -18.70
C ARG A 50 35.71 51.53 -20.12
N ILE A 51 35.03 52.30 -20.96
CA ILE A 51 34.70 52.14 -22.37
C ILE A 51 35.93 52.35 -23.25
N VAL A 52 36.09 51.53 -24.31
CA VAL A 52 36.71 51.92 -25.58
C VAL A 52 35.95 51.25 -26.73
N CYS A 53 35.52 52.07 -27.70
CA CYS A 53 34.84 51.70 -28.94
C CYS A 53 35.75 50.91 -29.91
N GLY A 54 35.15 49.99 -30.68
CA GLY A 54 35.77 49.34 -31.84
C GLY A 54 34.69 48.79 -32.78
N VAL A 55 34.61 49.38 -33.96
CA VAL A 55 33.59 49.26 -35.01
C VAL A 55 33.53 47.86 -35.66
N SER A 56 32.29 47.37 -35.84
CA SER A 56 31.74 46.49 -36.91
C SER A 56 32.65 45.52 -37.67
N SER A 57 32.29 44.23 -37.65
CA SER A 57 32.17 43.48 -38.89
C SER A 57 31.00 42.49 -38.84
N THR A 58 30.18 42.59 -39.87
CA THR A 58 28.89 41.93 -40.10
C THR A 58 29.09 40.49 -40.60
N GLN A 59 29.05 39.50 -39.72
CA GLN A 59 28.90 38.08 -40.11
C GLN A 59 28.20 37.28 -39.00
N SER A 60 26.89 37.48 -38.83
CA SER A 60 26.04 36.55 -38.05
C SER A 60 24.54 36.64 -38.34
N ARG A 61 24.10 37.59 -39.17
CA ARG A 61 22.67 37.79 -39.47
C ARG A 61 22.12 36.90 -40.60
N GLU A 62 22.98 36.15 -41.29
CA GLU A 62 22.56 35.16 -42.30
C GLU A 62 22.51 33.71 -41.76
N GLN A 63 23.35 33.34 -40.79
CA GLN A 63 23.28 32.02 -40.15
C GLN A 63 22.07 31.88 -39.21
N GLU A 64 21.63 32.96 -38.56
CA GLU A 64 20.45 32.94 -37.69
C GLU A 64 19.11 32.85 -38.47
N LYS A 65 19.08 33.40 -39.69
CA LYS A 65 17.94 33.26 -40.61
C LYS A 65 17.88 31.87 -41.27
N ALA A 66 19.01 31.19 -41.44
CA ALA A 66 19.04 29.81 -41.94
C ALA A 66 18.55 28.81 -40.87
N MET A 67 18.86 29.02 -39.59
CA MET A 67 18.45 28.13 -38.49
C MET A 67 16.97 28.32 -38.08
N ARG A 68 16.41 29.53 -38.20
CA ARG A 68 14.95 29.76 -38.05
C ARG A 68 14.11 29.25 -39.22
N LYS A 69 14.68 29.19 -40.43
CA LYS A 69 14.02 28.55 -41.60
C LYS A 69 14.10 27.03 -41.61
N SER A 70 15.07 26.40 -40.94
CA SER A 70 15.13 24.93 -40.84
C SER A 70 14.21 24.35 -39.77
N ARG A 71 14.02 25.05 -38.63
CA ARG A 71 13.09 24.62 -37.56
C ARG A 71 11.61 24.79 -37.92
N SER A 72 11.24 25.81 -38.71
CA SER A 72 9.84 26.04 -39.14
C SER A 72 9.39 25.19 -40.34
N ARG A 73 10.30 24.41 -40.94
CA ARG A 73 10.01 23.56 -42.11
C ARG A 73 9.94 22.07 -41.80
N LEU A 74 10.02 21.68 -40.52
CA LEU A 74 10.10 20.28 -40.08
C LEU A 74 9.01 19.85 -39.07
N GLU A 75 7.83 20.49 -39.04
CA GLU A 75 6.67 19.97 -38.27
C GLU A 75 5.32 20.10 -39.00
N ARG A 76 5.33 20.41 -40.31
CA ARG A 76 4.08 20.41 -41.09
C ARG A 76 3.77 18.98 -41.56
N GLY A 77 2.94 18.28 -40.80
CA GLY A 77 2.35 17.01 -41.23
C GLY A 77 2.30 15.88 -40.20
N LYS A 78 2.76 16.09 -38.96
CA LYS A 78 2.73 15.09 -37.89
C LYS A 78 1.69 15.42 -36.83
N VAL A 79 0.97 14.41 -36.36
CA VAL A 79 -0.04 14.48 -35.31
C VAL A 79 0.42 13.61 -34.15
N ARG A 80 0.48 14.18 -32.95
CA ARG A 80 0.61 13.44 -31.68
C ARG A 80 -0.78 13.16 -31.14
N LEU A 81 -1.08 11.89 -30.88
CA LEU A 81 -2.39 11.43 -30.46
C LEU A 81 -2.24 10.61 -29.17
N ASN A 82 -2.80 11.11 -28.08
CA ASN A 82 -3.00 10.36 -26.85
C ASN A 82 -4.36 9.64 -26.94
N VAL A 83 -4.36 8.32 -26.94
CA VAL A 83 -5.58 7.49 -27.00
C VAL A 83 -5.80 6.85 -25.64
N ARG A 84 -6.95 7.11 -25.03
CA ARG A 84 -7.39 6.49 -23.78
C ARG A 84 -8.62 5.61 -24.02
N VAL A 85 -8.65 4.43 -23.41
CA VAL A 85 -9.85 3.59 -23.32
C VAL A 85 -10.18 3.27 -21.87
N ASP A 86 -11.41 3.57 -21.50
CA ASP A 86 -11.93 3.38 -20.15
C ASP A 86 -12.47 1.94 -20.05
N HIS A 87 -11.61 0.98 -19.69
CA HIS A 87 -11.96 -0.43 -19.52
C HIS A 87 -11.05 -1.13 -18.50
N GLN A 88 -11.61 -2.04 -17.69
CA GLN A 88 -10.85 -2.87 -16.78
C GLN A 88 -10.79 -4.32 -17.28
N VAL A 89 -9.64 -4.94 -17.07
CA VAL A 89 -9.34 -6.32 -17.46
C VAL A 89 -8.92 -7.13 -16.24
N GLU A 90 -8.88 -8.45 -16.33
CA GLU A 90 -8.48 -9.32 -15.22
C GLU A 90 -6.96 -9.26 -14.95
N PHE A 91 -6.54 -9.81 -13.80
CA PHE A 91 -5.15 -9.75 -13.37
C PHE A 91 -4.20 -10.45 -14.36
N GLY A 92 -3.35 -9.62 -14.99
CA GLY A 92 -2.36 -10.00 -15.99
C GLY A 92 -2.89 -10.20 -17.41
N GLU A 93 -4.10 -9.70 -17.67
CA GLU A 93 -4.51 -9.31 -19.01
C GLU A 93 -3.96 -7.91 -19.34
N GLN A 94 -3.81 -7.62 -20.63
CA GLN A 94 -3.41 -6.30 -21.13
C GLN A 94 -4.32 -5.85 -22.27
N ILE A 95 -4.54 -4.54 -22.39
CA ILE A 95 -5.19 -3.98 -23.58
C ILE A 95 -4.15 -3.55 -24.60
N VAL A 96 -4.37 -3.93 -25.85
CA VAL A 96 -3.59 -3.49 -27.00
C VAL A 96 -4.49 -2.81 -28.02
N ILE A 97 -3.91 -1.90 -28.80
CA ILE A 97 -4.57 -1.24 -29.93
C ILE A 97 -3.98 -1.78 -31.26
N LEU A 98 -4.86 -2.06 -32.22
CA LEU A 98 -4.50 -2.35 -33.60
C LEU A 98 -5.28 -1.43 -34.54
N GLY A 99 -4.68 -1.08 -35.66
CA GLY A 99 -5.35 -0.21 -36.63
C GLY A 99 -4.70 -0.20 -38.00
N SER A 100 -5.27 0.61 -38.89
CA SER A 100 -4.94 0.62 -40.33
C SER A 100 -3.58 1.23 -40.65
N THR A 101 -3.05 2.13 -39.81
CA THR A 101 -1.76 2.79 -40.04
C THR A 101 -0.58 1.92 -39.62
N LYS A 102 0.63 2.25 -40.09
CA LYS A 102 1.87 1.54 -39.72
C LYS A 102 2.16 1.67 -38.22
N GLU A 103 1.86 2.84 -37.67
CA GLU A 103 2.05 3.20 -36.27
C GLU A 103 1.11 2.41 -35.35
N LEU A 104 -0.10 2.09 -35.84
CA LEU A 104 -1.06 1.18 -35.20
C LEU A 104 -0.89 -0.29 -35.65
N GLY A 105 0.22 -0.59 -36.31
CA GLY A 105 0.62 -1.95 -36.65
C GLY A 105 -0.07 -2.60 -37.84
N SER A 106 -0.83 -1.85 -38.65
CA SER A 106 -1.48 -2.30 -39.89
C SER A 106 -2.28 -3.59 -39.72
N TRP A 107 -3.05 -3.67 -38.62
CA TRP A 107 -3.84 -4.84 -38.19
C TRP A 107 -3.03 -6.12 -37.92
N LYS A 108 -1.69 -6.05 -37.87
CA LYS A 108 -0.78 -7.19 -37.68
C LYS A 108 0.06 -7.09 -36.41
N LYS A 109 0.63 -5.92 -36.16
CA LYS A 109 1.47 -5.66 -34.99
C LYS A 109 0.62 -5.04 -33.88
N ARG A 110 0.68 -5.61 -32.68
CA ARG A 110 -0.01 -5.10 -31.50
C ARG A 110 0.77 -3.93 -30.92
N VAL A 111 0.07 -2.84 -30.61
CA VAL A 111 0.65 -1.70 -29.88
C VAL A 111 0.13 -1.78 -28.44
N PRO A 112 1.01 -2.02 -27.44
CA PRO A 112 0.57 -2.12 -26.05
C PRO A 112 0.10 -0.77 -25.52
N MET A 113 -0.92 -0.81 -24.67
CA MET A 113 -1.37 0.35 -23.90
C MET A 113 -0.86 0.25 -22.47
N ASN A 114 -0.63 1.39 -21.82
CA ASN A 114 -0.21 1.47 -20.42
C ASN A 114 -1.43 1.72 -19.54
N TRP A 115 -1.56 0.97 -18.45
CA TRP A 115 -2.65 1.19 -17.50
C TRP A 115 -2.41 2.45 -16.65
N THR A 116 -3.47 3.24 -16.44
CA THR A 116 -3.51 4.39 -15.53
C THR A 116 -4.80 4.34 -14.71
N GLU A 117 -4.90 5.10 -13.62
CA GLU A 117 -6.11 5.20 -12.79
C GLU A 117 -7.35 5.64 -13.59
N ASN A 118 -7.14 6.40 -14.67
CA ASN A 118 -8.19 6.93 -15.54
C ASN A 118 -8.49 6.03 -16.77
N GLY A 119 -7.85 4.86 -16.90
CA GLY A 119 -8.01 3.94 -18.03
C GLY A 119 -6.69 3.55 -18.71
N TRP A 120 -6.77 2.80 -19.81
CA TRP A 120 -5.59 2.39 -20.58
C TRP A 120 -5.23 3.47 -21.61
N VAL A 121 -3.96 3.88 -21.63
CA VAL A 121 -3.47 5.02 -22.42
C VAL A 121 -2.35 4.60 -23.38
N CYS A 122 -2.33 5.17 -24.58
CA CYS A 122 -1.26 4.99 -25.55
C CYS A 122 -0.98 6.30 -26.30
N ASP A 123 0.29 6.70 -26.37
CA ASP A 123 0.74 7.86 -27.15
C ASP A 123 1.24 7.43 -28.52
N LEU A 124 0.72 8.08 -29.57
CA LEU A 124 1.00 7.76 -30.97
C LEU A 124 1.46 9.01 -31.73
N GLU A 125 2.50 8.89 -32.54
CA GLU A 125 2.92 9.94 -33.48
C GLU A 125 2.74 9.44 -34.92
N MET A 126 1.85 10.06 -35.70
CA MET A 126 1.53 9.62 -37.06
C MET A 126 1.32 10.78 -38.05
N LYS A 127 1.23 10.47 -39.34
CA LYS A 127 1.02 11.49 -40.39
C LYS A 127 -0.41 12.02 -40.35
N GLY A 128 -0.55 13.35 -40.31
CA GLY A 128 -1.83 14.05 -40.29
C GLY A 128 -2.53 14.10 -41.65
N GLY A 129 -3.85 14.35 -41.63
CA GLY A 129 -4.67 14.58 -42.84
C GLY A 129 -5.35 13.35 -43.43
N GLY A 130 -5.29 12.19 -42.78
CA GLY A 130 -5.95 10.94 -43.19
C GLY A 130 -7.08 10.50 -42.24
N ILE A 131 -7.82 9.48 -42.66
CA ILE A 131 -8.73 8.72 -41.77
C ILE A 131 -7.97 7.48 -41.29
N VAL A 132 -8.03 7.24 -39.99
CA VAL A 132 -7.41 6.09 -39.34
C VAL A 132 -8.49 5.23 -38.72
N GLU A 133 -8.39 3.92 -38.94
CA GLU A 133 -9.28 2.96 -38.31
C GLU A 133 -8.52 2.18 -37.25
N PHE A 134 -9.14 1.93 -36.10
CA PHE A 134 -8.53 1.15 -35.05
C PHE A 134 -9.56 0.40 -34.19
N LYS A 135 -9.06 -0.56 -33.43
CA LYS A 135 -9.85 -1.39 -32.53
C LYS A 135 -9.01 -1.84 -31.33
N PHE A 136 -9.63 -1.98 -30.17
CA PHE A 136 -9.01 -2.47 -28.95
C PHE A 136 -9.16 -3.99 -28.81
N VAL A 137 -8.15 -4.62 -28.21
CA VAL A 137 -8.09 -6.07 -27.97
C VAL A 137 -7.53 -6.35 -26.58
N ILE A 138 -8.20 -7.21 -25.82
CA ILE A 138 -7.69 -7.77 -24.57
C ILE A 138 -6.83 -8.98 -24.94
N VAL A 139 -5.62 -9.04 -24.36
CA VAL A 139 -4.70 -10.15 -24.49
C VAL A 139 -4.51 -10.77 -23.10
N SER A 140 -4.96 -12.00 -22.93
CA SER A 140 -4.87 -12.72 -21.66
C SER A 140 -3.54 -13.49 -21.54
N LYS A 141 -3.22 -14.01 -20.34
CA LYS A 141 -1.96 -14.73 -20.06
C LYS A 141 -1.76 -15.97 -20.93
N ASP A 142 -2.85 -16.63 -21.32
CA ASP A 142 -2.88 -17.80 -22.20
C ASP A 142 -2.76 -17.46 -23.70
N ARG A 143 -2.55 -16.17 -24.03
CA ARG A 143 -2.52 -15.61 -25.39
C ARG A 143 -3.85 -15.70 -26.14
N SER A 144 -4.96 -15.88 -25.45
CA SER A 144 -6.28 -15.65 -26.04
C SER A 144 -6.47 -14.15 -26.36
N PHE A 145 -7.31 -13.87 -27.36
CA PHE A 145 -7.59 -12.52 -27.84
C PHE A 145 -9.10 -12.27 -27.80
N VAL A 146 -9.51 -11.24 -27.07
CA VAL A 146 -10.90 -10.76 -27.07
C VAL A 146 -10.92 -9.38 -27.71
N TRP A 147 -11.51 -9.29 -28.91
CA TRP A 147 -11.71 -8.02 -29.59
C TRP A 147 -12.89 -7.28 -28.97
N GLU A 148 -12.84 -5.94 -28.95
CA GLU A 148 -14.06 -5.16 -28.68
C GLU A 148 -15.13 -5.48 -29.75
N SER A 149 -16.39 -5.34 -29.38
CA SER A 149 -17.57 -5.61 -30.19
C SER A 149 -17.92 -4.44 -31.12
N GLY A 150 -18.56 -4.75 -32.25
CA GLY A 150 -18.99 -3.76 -33.25
C GLY A 150 -17.94 -3.42 -34.32
N ASP A 151 -18.15 -2.33 -35.05
CA ASP A 151 -17.34 -1.93 -36.20
C ASP A 151 -16.00 -1.29 -35.79
N ASN A 152 -15.09 -1.09 -36.75
CA ASN A 152 -13.84 -0.36 -36.50
C ASN A 152 -14.12 1.11 -36.16
N ARG A 153 -13.38 1.66 -35.21
CA ARG A 153 -13.45 3.09 -34.89
C ARG A 153 -12.71 3.88 -35.96
N ALA A 154 -13.40 4.79 -36.66
CA ALA A 154 -12.80 5.66 -37.66
C ALA A 154 -12.54 7.08 -37.10
N LEU A 155 -11.30 7.54 -37.16
CA LEU A 155 -10.84 8.84 -36.67
C LEU A 155 -10.24 9.67 -37.80
N ARG A 156 -10.74 10.90 -37.99
CA ARG A 156 -10.20 11.83 -38.99
C ARG A 156 -9.15 12.74 -38.38
N LEU A 157 -7.89 12.58 -38.80
CA LEU A 157 -6.78 13.32 -38.22
C LEU A 157 -6.61 14.72 -38.86
N PRO A 158 -6.39 15.77 -38.05
CA PRO A 158 -5.95 17.08 -38.53
C PRO A 158 -4.60 17.02 -39.26
N ARG A 159 -4.21 18.11 -39.95
CA ARG A 159 -2.93 18.16 -40.69
C ARG A 159 -1.69 18.24 -39.78
N GLY A 160 -1.87 18.54 -38.50
CA GLY A 160 -0.83 18.55 -37.46
C GLY A 160 -1.38 19.03 -36.11
N GLY A 161 -0.64 18.79 -35.02
CA GLY A 161 -1.01 19.17 -33.65
C GLY A 161 -0.93 18.02 -32.65
N SER A 162 -1.16 18.33 -31.37
CA SER A 162 -1.27 17.35 -30.28
C SER A 162 -2.73 17.23 -29.84
N PHE A 163 -3.25 16.00 -29.76
CA PHE A 163 -4.64 15.75 -29.46
C PHE A 163 -4.85 14.52 -28.58
N ALA A 164 -5.96 14.49 -27.84
CA ALA A 164 -6.39 13.40 -27.00
C ALA A 164 -7.72 12.84 -27.52
N VAL A 165 -7.90 11.54 -27.36
CA VAL A 165 -9.11 10.80 -27.68
C VAL A 165 -9.44 9.90 -26.49
N VAL A 166 -10.69 9.96 -26.02
CA VAL A 166 -11.19 9.10 -24.96
C VAL A 166 -12.29 8.19 -25.53
N CYS A 167 -12.12 6.89 -25.37
CA CYS A 167 -13.01 5.85 -25.84
C CYS A 167 -13.57 5.03 -24.67
N LYS A 168 -14.76 4.47 -24.83
CA LYS A 168 -15.32 3.43 -23.93
C LYS A 168 -15.34 2.10 -24.65
N TRP A 169 -15.04 1.01 -23.95
CA TRP A 169 -15.08 -0.34 -24.51
C TRP A 169 -16.46 -0.69 -25.08
N ASP A 170 -16.49 -1.41 -26.21
CA ASP A 170 -17.69 -1.83 -26.98
C ASP A 170 -18.60 -0.69 -27.48
N ALA A 171 -18.32 0.57 -27.16
CA ALA A 171 -19.03 1.74 -27.67
C ALA A 171 -18.43 2.22 -29.01
N THR A 172 -18.35 1.33 -30.00
CA THR A 172 -17.74 1.61 -31.31
C THR A 172 -18.58 2.52 -32.21
N GLY A 173 -19.89 2.64 -31.92
CA GLY A 173 -20.82 3.56 -32.60
C GLY A 173 -20.81 5.00 -32.08
N GLU A 174 -20.08 5.31 -30.99
CA GLU A 174 -19.92 6.69 -30.50
C GLU A 174 -18.92 7.46 -31.38
N ALA A 175 -19.24 8.71 -31.73
CA ALA A 175 -18.31 9.56 -32.48
C ALA A 175 -17.05 9.82 -31.65
N VAL A 176 -15.89 9.49 -32.21
CA VAL A 176 -14.60 9.66 -31.53
C VAL A 176 -14.22 11.14 -31.55
N ASN A 177 -14.35 11.81 -30.40
CA ASN A 177 -14.07 13.25 -30.26
C ASN A 177 -12.56 13.50 -30.07
N LEU A 178 -12.05 14.44 -30.86
CA LEU A 178 -10.63 14.77 -30.95
C LEU A 178 -10.39 16.08 -30.18
N LEU A 179 -9.83 15.99 -28.97
CA LEU A 179 -9.62 17.13 -28.05
C LEU A 179 -8.20 17.70 -28.21
N PRO A 180 -7.97 19.00 -28.39
CA PRO A 180 -6.62 19.58 -28.37
C PRO A 180 -5.94 19.35 -27.01
N LEU A 181 -4.69 18.88 -26.99
CA LEU A 181 -3.86 18.98 -25.79
C LEU A 181 -3.33 20.41 -25.71
N GLU A 182 -3.76 21.18 -24.71
CA GLU A 182 -3.15 22.46 -24.38
C GLU A 182 -1.71 22.19 -23.90
N LEU A 183 -0.73 22.72 -24.65
CA LEU A 183 0.64 22.84 -24.16
C LEU A 183 0.61 23.90 -23.07
N GLU A 184 0.94 23.54 -21.84
CA GLU A 184 1.32 24.50 -20.80
C GLU A 184 2.38 25.44 -21.39
N HIS A 185 1.94 26.64 -21.77
CA HIS A 185 2.85 27.72 -22.13
C HIS A 185 3.28 28.35 -20.81
N ASN A 186 4.56 28.17 -20.49
CA ASN A 186 5.29 29.00 -19.54
C ASN A 186 4.89 30.46 -19.76
N GLY A 187 4.32 31.09 -18.74
CA GLY A 187 3.94 32.49 -18.75
C GLY A 187 5.16 33.35 -19.04
N GLU A 188 5.11 34.11 -20.12
CA GLU A 188 6.00 35.24 -20.33
C GLU A 188 5.61 36.33 -19.33
N GLU A 189 6.55 36.64 -18.43
CA GLU A 189 6.49 37.75 -17.50
C GLU A 189 6.31 39.07 -18.27
N VAL A 190 5.22 39.79 -17.98
CA VAL A 190 5.07 41.18 -18.37
C VAL A 190 5.56 42.03 -17.20
N GLU A 191 6.74 42.64 -17.37
CA GLU A 191 7.21 43.74 -16.52
C GLU A 191 6.24 44.92 -16.62
N ASP A 192 5.68 45.37 -15.49
CA ASP A 192 5.29 46.77 -15.35
C ASP A 192 5.69 47.29 -13.96
N ALA A 193 6.20 48.52 -13.98
CA ALA A 193 6.93 49.17 -12.91
C ALA A 193 6.04 50.18 -12.17
N GLY A 194 6.20 50.30 -10.84
CA GLY A 194 5.89 51.56 -10.14
C GLY A 194 5.20 51.47 -8.77
N GLU A 195 6.03 51.58 -7.73
CA GLU A 195 5.86 52.37 -6.49
C GLU A 195 4.76 52.08 -5.44
N ASN A 196 5.23 51.53 -4.31
CA ASN A 196 5.04 51.92 -2.90
C ASN A 196 3.64 52.16 -2.30
N GLY A 197 3.25 51.25 -1.41
CA GLY A 197 2.28 51.50 -0.33
C GLY A 197 2.17 50.31 0.64
N SER A 198 2.71 50.47 1.84
CA SER A 198 2.72 49.48 2.94
C SER A 198 1.31 49.14 3.47
N ALA A 199 0.93 47.86 3.52
CA ALA A 199 0.02 47.30 4.54
C ALA A 199 0.00 45.74 4.56
N SER A 200 0.34 45.18 5.73
CA SER A 200 -0.02 43.87 6.31
C SER A 200 -0.09 42.60 5.45
N ALA A 201 0.79 41.65 5.78
CA ALA A 201 0.82 40.27 5.31
C ALA A 201 -0.52 39.53 5.54
N GLY A 202 -1.26 39.30 4.45
CA GLY A 202 -2.29 38.26 4.36
C GLY A 202 -1.73 37.13 3.50
N VAL A 203 -1.63 35.93 4.06
CA VAL A 203 -1.31 34.71 3.32
C VAL A 203 -2.38 34.51 2.26
N LEU A 204 -2.03 34.70 0.98
CA LEU A 204 -2.88 34.29 -0.13
C LEU A 204 -2.86 32.76 -0.18
N LEU A 205 -3.88 32.13 0.41
CA LEU A 205 -4.10 30.69 0.23
C LEU A 205 -4.60 30.48 -1.21
N GLU A 206 -3.74 29.93 -2.06
CA GLU A 206 -4.19 29.29 -3.29
C GLU A 206 -5.21 28.21 -2.93
N VAL A 207 -6.32 28.19 -3.67
CA VAL A 207 -7.42 27.24 -3.44
C VAL A 207 -6.98 25.86 -3.91
N GLU A 208 -6.22 25.15 -3.07
CA GLU A 208 -5.96 23.73 -3.26
C GLU A 208 -7.29 22.96 -3.18
N THR A 209 -7.61 22.20 -4.23
CA THR A 209 -8.77 21.28 -4.23
C THR A 209 -8.65 20.29 -3.08
N SER A 210 -9.71 20.10 -2.30
CA SER A 210 -9.62 19.23 -1.12
C SER A 210 -9.39 17.76 -1.53
N PRO A 211 -8.62 16.98 -0.74
CA PRO A 211 -8.46 15.53 -0.96
C PRO A 211 -9.80 14.79 -1.02
N PHE A 212 -10.81 15.35 -0.34
CA PHE A 212 -12.18 14.85 -0.29
C PHE A 212 -12.85 14.83 -1.66
N VAL A 213 -12.70 15.89 -2.47
CA VAL A 213 -13.31 15.97 -3.81
C VAL A 213 -12.61 15.06 -4.83
N GLY A 214 -11.30 14.84 -4.69
CA GLY A 214 -10.55 13.90 -5.54
C GLY A 214 -11.04 12.45 -5.44
N GLN A 215 -11.65 12.07 -4.31
CA GLN A 215 -12.16 10.71 -4.07
C GLN A 215 -13.66 10.55 -4.38
N TRP A 216 -14.31 11.60 -4.89
CA TRP A 216 -15.74 11.59 -5.16
C TRP A 216 -16.10 10.65 -6.33
N GLN A 217 -16.90 9.64 -6.04
CA GLN A 217 -17.45 8.67 -7.00
C GLN A 217 -18.96 8.81 -7.17
N GLY A 218 -19.57 9.78 -6.49
CA GLY A 218 -20.97 10.11 -6.66
C GLY A 218 -21.25 10.80 -8.00
N LYS A 219 -22.54 11.09 -8.25
CA LYS A 219 -22.94 11.78 -9.48
C LYS A 219 -22.36 13.20 -9.55
N ALA A 220 -22.09 13.67 -10.76
CA ALA A 220 -21.66 15.04 -11.02
C ALA A 220 -22.71 16.06 -10.52
N ILE A 221 -22.23 17.20 -10.02
CA ILE A 221 -23.10 18.24 -9.47
C ILE A 221 -23.87 18.92 -10.60
N SER A 222 -25.17 19.01 -10.42
CA SER A 222 -26.07 19.80 -11.26
C SER A 222 -26.52 21.01 -10.46
N PHE A 223 -26.17 22.21 -10.91
CA PHE A 223 -26.66 23.45 -10.30
C PHE A 223 -28.15 23.60 -10.61
N MET A 224 -28.98 23.60 -9.56
CA MET A 224 -30.43 23.60 -9.69
C MET A 224 -30.98 25.01 -9.46
N ARG A 225 -31.86 25.47 -10.35
CA ARG A 225 -32.54 26.78 -10.23
C ARG A 225 -33.91 26.71 -9.56
N SER A 226 -34.43 25.50 -9.40
CA SER A 226 -35.67 25.21 -8.69
C SER A 226 -35.51 23.90 -7.92
N ASN A 227 -36.49 23.51 -7.10
CA ASN A 227 -36.43 22.27 -6.32
C ASN A 227 -36.60 21.03 -7.22
N GLU A 228 -35.63 20.77 -8.09
CA GLU A 228 -35.56 19.66 -9.04
C GLU A 228 -34.84 18.44 -8.44
N HIS A 229 -34.87 18.30 -7.12
CA HIS A 229 -34.58 17.03 -6.47
C HIS A 229 -35.69 16.05 -6.88
N ARG A 230 -35.63 15.52 -8.12
CA ARG A 230 -36.41 14.34 -8.50
C ARG A 230 -36.24 13.29 -7.39
N ASN A 231 -37.28 12.51 -7.11
CA ASN A 231 -37.19 11.33 -6.23
C ASN A 231 -36.26 10.28 -6.85
N ARG A 232 -34.95 10.58 -6.86
CA ARG A 232 -33.85 9.76 -7.37
C ARG A 232 -33.59 8.55 -6.48
N GLU A 233 -34.26 8.48 -5.34
CA GLU A 233 -34.29 7.31 -4.47
C GLU A 233 -34.87 6.07 -5.17
N ALA A 234 -35.74 6.25 -6.18
CA ALA A 234 -36.26 5.14 -6.98
C ALA A 234 -35.17 4.36 -7.75
N GLU A 235 -33.98 4.93 -7.92
CA GLU A 235 -32.82 4.25 -8.54
C GLU A 235 -32.01 3.42 -7.52
N ARG A 236 -32.24 3.58 -6.21
CA ARG A 236 -31.58 2.76 -5.19
C ARG A 236 -32.21 1.38 -5.12
N ARG A 237 -31.37 0.37 -4.93
CA ARG A 237 -31.79 -1.01 -4.72
C ARG A 237 -31.40 -1.43 -3.32
N TRP A 238 -32.37 -1.96 -2.58
CA TRP A 238 -32.14 -2.64 -1.32
C TRP A 238 -32.51 -4.11 -1.52
N ASP A 239 -31.53 -5.00 -1.42
CA ASP A 239 -31.76 -6.45 -1.39
C ASP A 239 -31.48 -6.97 0.01
N THR A 240 -32.55 -7.27 0.75
CA THR A 240 -32.46 -7.87 2.09
C THR A 240 -32.49 -9.40 2.05
N SER A 241 -32.62 -9.99 0.86
CA SER A 241 -32.77 -11.43 0.69
C SER A 241 -31.50 -12.15 1.11
N GLY A 242 -31.60 -13.04 2.11
CA GLY A 242 -30.47 -13.83 2.60
C GLY A 242 -29.50 -13.06 3.51
N LEU A 243 -29.81 -11.81 3.89
CA LEU A 243 -29.04 -11.10 4.92
C LEU A 243 -29.43 -11.57 6.32
N GLN A 244 -28.45 -11.65 7.22
CA GLN A 244 -28.63 -11.96 8.64
C GLN A 244 -27.78 -11.02 9.51
N GLY A 245 -28.04 -11.01 10.82
CA GLY A 245 -27.22 -10.27 11.80
C GLY A 245 -27.10 -8.77 11.53
N PHE A 246 -25.89 -8.24 11.70
CA PHE A 246 -25.62 -6.80 11.60
C PHE A 246 -25.77 -6.24 10.18
N ALA A 247 -25.48 -7.04 9.14
CA ALA A 247 -25.69 -6.63 7.75
C ALA A 247 -27.16 -6.31 7.48
N LEU A 248 -28.08 -7.17 7.94
CA LEU A 248 -29.51 -6.95 7.80
C LEU A 248 -29.95 -5.68 8.54
N LYS A 249 -29.50 -5.51 9.81
CA LYS A 249 -29.83 -4.34 10.62
C LYS A 249 -29.32 -3.04 9.97
N LEU A 250 -28.12 -3.05 9.41
CA LEU A 250 -27.55 -1.89 8.71
C LEU A 250 -28.35 -1.55 7.45
N VAL A 251 -28.65 -2.53 6.60
CA VAL A 251 -29.37 -2.31 5.33
C VAL A 251 -30.82 -1.87 5.58
N GLN A 252 -31.50 -2.46 6.57
CA GLN A 252 -32.83 -1.99 7.00
C GLN A 252 -32.78 -0.59 7.62
N GLY A 253 -31.71 -0.27 8.35
CA GLY A 253 -31.44 1.08 8.84
C GLY A 253 -31.30 2.08 7.70
N ASP A 254 -30.47 1.77 6.70
CA ASP A 254 -30.24 2.62 5.53
C ASP A 254 -31.51 2.85 4.69
N LEU A 255 -32.36 1.82 4.55
CA LEU A 255 -33.67 1.93 3.88
C LEU A 255 -34.54 3.04 4.52
N ASN A 256 -34.47 3.21 5.84
CA ASN A 256 -35.22 4.23 6.58
C ASN A 256 -34.44 5.56 6.74
N ALA A 257 -33.14 5.56 6.38
CA ALA A 257 -32.23 6.68 6.54
C ALA A 257 -32.00 7.41 5.20
N ARG A 258 -32.91 8.34 4.88
CA ARG A 258 -32.84 9.12 3.64
C ARG A 258 -31.71 10.17 3.66
N ASN A 259 -31.49 10.83 4.80
CA ASN A 259 -30.52 11.91 4.99
C ASN A 259 -29.29 11.45 5.81
N TRP A 260 -28.21 12.23 5.74
CA TRP A 260 -26.91 11.84 6.28
C TRP A 260 -26.94 11.61 7.80
N TRP A 261 -27.57 12.49 8.60
CA TRP A 261 -27.60 12.29 10.05
C TRP A 261 -28.30 10.99 10.46
N ARG A 262 -29.36 10.54 9.75
CA ARG A 262 -29.97 9.24 10.02
C ARG A 262 -29.03 8.10 9.66
N LYS A 263 -28.24 8.24 8.59
CA LYS A 263 -27.22 7.24 8.24
C LYS A 263 -26.14 7.15 9.33
N LEU A 264 -25.72 8.28 9.89
CA LEU A 264 -24.83 8.31 11.06
C LEU A 264 -25.51 7.68 12.29
N GLU A 265 -26.80 7.93 12.51
CA GLU A 265 -27.57 7.35 13.61
C GLU A 265 -27.62 5.81 13.51
N VAL A 266 -27.78 5.25 12.30
CA VAL A 266 -27.69 3.79 12.05
C VAL A 266 -26.35 3.24 12.54
N VAL A 267 -25.24 3.91 12.21
CA VAL A 267 -23.90 3.50 12.66
C VAL A 267 -23.76 3.61 14.18
N ARG A 268 -24.26 4.70 14.77
CA ARG A 268 -24.26 4.88 16.23
C ARG A 268 -25.02 3.76 16.93
N GLU A 269 -26.22 3.41 16.47
CA GLU A 269 -27.04 2.36 17.05
C GLU A 269 -26.43 0.96 16.89
N LEU A 270 -25.68 0.72 15.83
CA LEU A 270 -24.92 -0.52 15.64
C LEU A 270 -23.79 -0.61 16.65
N LEU A 271 -22.98 0.44 16.80
CA LEU A 271 -21.82 0.47 17.69
C LEU A 271 -22.22 0.44 19.18
N VAL A 272 -23.27 1.16 19.58
CA VAL A 272 -23.74 1.19 20.97
C VAL A 272 -24.51 -0.10 21.33
N GLY A 273 -25.16 -0.72 20.35
CA GLY A 273 -25.94 -1.94 20.56
C GLY A 273 -25.11 -3.22 20.68
N SER A 274 -23.87 -3.25 20.21
CA SER A 274 -22.98 -4.41 20.24
C SER A 274 -22.17 -4.48 21.54
N LEU A 275 -22.67 -5.23 22.53
CA LEU A 275 -22.05 -5.34 23.85
C LEU A 275 -21.10 -6.54 24.00
N GLN A 276 -21.11 -7.50 23.08
CA GLN A 276 -20.29 -8.72 23.15
C GLN A 276 -19.00 -8.57 22.34
N SER A 277 -17.88 -9.10 22.88
CA SER A 277 -16.54 -8.97 22.28
C SER A 277 -16.43 -9.62 20.90
N GLU A 278 -17.13 -10.74 20.70
CA GLU A 278 -17.07 -11.59 19.49
C GLU A 278 -17.64 -10.89 18.25
N ASP A 279 -18.61 -9.97 18.43
CA ASP A 279 -19.31 -9.29 17.33
C ASP A 279 -18.71 -7.93 16.96
N ARG A 280 -17.83 -7.37 17.81
CA ARG A 280 -17.33 -5.99 17.66
C ARG A 280 -16.64 -5.75 16.33
N LEU A 281 -15.75 -6.66 15.94
CA LEU A 281 -15.00 -6.53 14.69
C LEU A 281 -15.95 -6.48 13.48
N GLU A 282 -16.97 -7.33 13.46
CA GLU A 282 -17.94 -7.35 12.36
C GLU A 282 -18.72 -6.03 12.25
N VAL A 283 -19.19 -5.50 13.39
CA VAL A 283 -19.90 -4.22 13.46
C VAL A 283 -19.03 -3.06 12.99
N LEU A 284 -17.78 -3.01 13.44
CA LEU A 284 -16.81 -2.00 13.02
C LEU A 284 -16.58 -2.05 11.51
N VAL A 285 -16.45 -3.26 10.95
CA VAL A 285 -16.17 -3.43 9.51
C VAL A 285 -17.33 -2.98 8.66
N TYR A 286 -18.55 -3.38 9.00
CA TYR A 286 -19.75 -2.90 8.31
C TYR A 286 -19.91 -1.38 8.42
N SER A 287 -19.61 -0.81 9.59
CA SER A 287 -19.64 0.64 9.80
C SER A 287 -18.61 1.37 8.93
N ALA A 288 -17.38 0.86 8.85
CA ALA A 288 -16.31 1.44 8.03
C ALA A 288 -16.65 1.42 6.53
N ILE A 289 -17.14 0.28 6.01
CA ILE A 289 -17.53 0.14 4.60
C ILE A 289 -18.66 1.12 4.27
N TYR A 290 -19.70 1.14 5.10
CA TYR A 290 -20.88 1.96 4.89
C TYR A 290 -20.58 3.46 4.93
N LEU A 291 -19.82 3.91 5.93
CA LEU A 291 -19.42 5.32 6.04
C LEU A 291 -18.50 5.75 4.89
N LYS A 292 -17.57 4.88 4.45
CA LYS A 292 -16.73 5.18 3.30
C LYS A 292 -17.55 5.39 2.04
N TRP A 293 -18.52 4.52 1.74
CA TRP A 293 -19.38 4.67 0.57
C TRP A 293 -20.31 5.89 0.63
N ILE A 294 -20.69 6.34 1.82
CA ILE A 294 -21.38 7.63 1.99
C ILE A 294 -20.43 8.78 1.66
N ASN A 295 -19.21 8.78 2.22
CA ASN A 295 -18.23 9.85 2.01
C ASN A 295 -17.78 9.97 0.55
N THR A 296 -17.63 8.86 -0.16
CA THR A 296 -17.30 8.87 -1.60
C THR A 296 -18.51 9.14 -2.50
N GLY A 297 -19.72 9.29 -1.94
CA GLY A 297 -20.93 9.57 -2.71
C GLY A 297 -21.53 8.38 -3.46
N GLN A 298 -21.02 7.17 -3.23
CA GLN A 298 -21.59 5.94 -3.80
C GLN A 298 -22.93 5.59 -3.15
N ILE A 299 -23.11 5.96 -1.87
CA ILE A 299 -24.40 5.99 -1.18
C ILE A 299 -24.83 7.46 -1.07
N PRO A 300 -25.83 7.89 -1.85
CA PRO A 300 -26.26 9.29 -1.83
C PRO A 300 -27.08 9.63 -0.59
N CYS A 301 -27.01 10.89 -0.16
CA CYS A 301 -27.87 11.47 0.88
C CYS A 301 -28.97 12.34 0.25
N PHE A 302 -30.23 12.10 0.64
CA PHE A 302 -31.40 12.79 0.12
C PHE A 302 -32.07 13.70 1.16
N GLU A 303 -32.75 14.75 0.67
CA GLU A 303 -33.60 15.58 1.52
C GLU A 303 -34.81 14.78 2.04
N ASP A 304 -35.13 14.93 3.33
CA ASP A 304 -36.48 14.67 3.84
C ASP A 304 -37.20 16.00 4.06
N GLY A 305 -38.52 15.96 4.25
CA GLY A 305 -39.32 17.17 4.51
C GLY A 305 -39.02 17.85 5.86
N GLY A 306 -38.03 17.37 6.61
CA GLY A 306 -37.64 17.88 7.92
C GLY A 306 -36.64 19.03 7.84
N HIS A 307 -36.61 19.85 8.89
CA HIS A 307 -35.60 20.88 9.07
C HIS A 307 -34.56 20.42 10.10
N HIS A 308 -33.44 19.87 9.60
CA HIS A 308 -32.36 19.35 10.43
C HIS A 308 -31.08 20.11 10.15
N ARG A 309 -30.56 20.81 11.18
CA ARG A 309 -29.33 21.58 11.08
C ARG A 309 -28.08 20.70 11.24
N PRO A 310 -26.91 21.15 10.78
CA PRO A 310 -25.63 20.44 10.92
C PRO A 310 -25.27 20.03 12.36
N ASN A 311 -25.81 20.71 13.37
CA ASN A 311 -25.55 20.40 14.79
C ASN A 311 -25.97 18.99 15.20
N ARG A 312 -27.02 18.43 14.58
CA ARG A 312 -27.42 17.05 14.84
C ARG A 312 -26.36 16.05 14.36
N HIS A 313 -25.72 16.33 13.22
CA HIS A 313 -24.66 15.49 12.66
C HIS A 313 -23.41 15.52 13.55
N ALA A 314 -23.02 16.72 13.98
CA ALA A 314 -21.93 16.92 14.95
C ALA A 314 -22.16 16.13 16.25
N GLU A 315 -23.38 16.20 16.81
CA GLU A 315 -23.69 15.48 18.05
C GLU A 315 -23.61 13.95 17.89
N ILE A 316 -24.15 13.40 16.80
CA ILE A 316 -24.08 11.96 16.52
C ILE A 316 -22.63 11.53 16.28
N SER A 317 -21.87 12.32 15.51
CA SER A 317 -20.45 12.11 15.26
C SER A 317 -19.64 12.04 16.55
N ARG A 318 -19.90 12.95 17.50
CA ARG A 318 -19.28 12.95 18.82
C ARG A 318 -19.54 11.65 19.59
N LEU A 319 -20.77 11.13 19.54
CA LEU A 319 -21.15 9.89 20.21
C LEU A 319 -20.45 8.67 19.58
N ILE A 320 -20.40 8.60 18.24
CA ILE A 320 -19.66 7.56 17.51
C ILE A 320 -18.18 7.63 17.88
N PHE A 321 -17.57 8.81 17.79
CA PHE A 321 -16.16 9.02 18.09
C PHE A 321 -15.81 8.59 19.51
N ARG A 322 -16.64 8.94 20.49
CA ARG A 322 -16.46 8.56 21.89
C ARG A 322 -16.44 7.04 22.07
N GLU A 323 -17.32 6.32 21.39
CA GLU A 323 -17.38 4.86 21.49
C GLU A 323 -16.18 4.19 20.79
N LEU A 324 -15.77 4.71 19.62
CA LEU A 324 -14.56 4.24 18.94
C LEU A 324 -13.30 4.42 19.80
N GLU A 325 -13.12 5.59 20.42
CA GLU A 325 -11.98 5.84 21.30
C GLU A 325 -12.04 4.99 22.59
N ARG A 326 -13.24 4.70 23.10
CA ARG A 326 -13.41 3.76 24.21
C ARG A 326 -12.97 2.36 23.80
N ILE A 327 -13.37 1.87 22.62
CA ILE A 327 -12.95 0.55 22.12
C ILE A 327 -11.44 0.51 21.93
N SER A 328 -10.84 1.51 21.25
CA SER A 328 -9.39 1.59 21.03
C SER A 328 -8.56 1.62 22.32
N SER A 329 -9.13 2.10 23.42
CA SER A 329 -8.44 2.21 24.72
C SER A 329 -8.50 0.92 25.56
N ARG A 330 -9.25 -0.10 25.15
CA ARG A 330 -9.37 -1.35 25.91
C ARG A 330 -8.17 -2.26 25.66
N LYS A 331 -7.82 -3.05 26.68
CA LYS A 331 -6.69 -4.00 26.62
C LYS A 331 -6.99 -5.26 25.78
N ASP A 332 -8.27 -5.58 25.58
CA ASP A 332 -8.75 -6.74 24.82
C ASP A 332 -9.08 -6.39 23.35
N THR A 333 -8.65 -5.22 22.88
CA THR A 333 -8.87 -4.80 21.51
C THR A 333 -7.84 -5.44 20.61
N SER A 334 -8.31 -6.14 19.58
CA SER A 334 -7.46 -6.80 18.60
C SER A 334 -6.82 -5.78 17.65
N PRO A 335 -5.64 -6.08 17.07
CA PRO A 335 -5.03 -5.23 16.04
C PRO A 335 -5.98 -4.94 14.87
N GLN A 336 -6.79 -5.93 14.46
CA GLN A 336 -7.78 -5.81 13.39
C GLN A 336 -8.84 -4.75 13.72
N GLU A 337 -9.35 -4.72 14.95
CA GLU A 337 -10.32 -3.71 15.39
C GLU A 337 -9.73 -2.31 15.32
N VAL A 338 -8.48 -2.12 15.77
CA VAL A 338 -7.78 -0.83 15.69
C VAL A 338 -7.64 -0.38 14.24
N LEU A 339 -7.22 -1.28 13.33
CA LEU A 339 -7.09 -0.96 11.90
C LEU A 339 -8.41 -0.48 11.28
N VAL A 340 -9.52 -1.11 11.66
CA VAL A 340 -10.85 -0.74 11.13
C VAL A 340 -11.35 0.58 11.74
N ILE A 341 -11.15 0.80 13.05
CA ILE A 341 -11.52 2.06 13.72
C ILE A 341 -10.84 3.26 13.07
N ARG A 342 -9.55 3.14 12.74
CA ARG A 342 -8.79 4.18 12.03
C ARG A 342 -9.41 4.59 10.70
N LYS A 343 -10.10 3.68 10.01
CA LYS A 343 -10.80 3.95 8.74
C LYS A 343 -12.14 4.67 8.95
N ILE A 344 -12.71 4.59 10.15
CA ILE A 344 -13.98 5.27 10.48
C ILE A 344 -13.75 6.74 10.83
N HIS A 345 -12.69 7.06 11.57
CA HIS A 345 -12.44 8.41 12.09
C HIS A 345 -12.50 9.53 11.02
N PRO A 346 -11.87 9.39 9.83
CA PRO A 346 -11.94 10.41 8.78
C PRO A 346 -13.34 10.58 8.17
N CYS A 347 -14.25 9.63 8.37
CA CYS A 347 -15.61 9.69 7.83
C CYS A 347 -16.59 10.50 8.70
N LEU A 348 -16.14 11.01 9.84
CA LEU A 348 -16.98 11.66 10.83
C LEU A 348 -16.87 13.20 10.73
N PRO A 349 -17.99 13.95 10.70
CA PRO A 349 -17.93 15.39 10.73
C PRO A 349 -17.35 15.92 12.04
N SER A 350 -16.88 17.15 12.00
CA SER A 350 -16.40 17.90 13.13
C SER A 350 -17.54 18.18 14.12
N PHE A 351 -17.20 18.08 15.40
CA PHE A 351 -18.10 18.40 16.50
C PHE A 351 -17.52 19.46 17.44
N LYS A 352 -16.79 20.42 16.86
CA LYS A 352 -16.41 21.66 17.55
C LYS A 352 -17.64 22.40 18.08
N ALA A 353 -17.42 23.22 19.10
CA ALA A 353 -18.46 24.00 19.75
C ALA A 353 -19.32 24.83 18.77
N GLU A 354 -18.70 25.38 17.73
CA GLU A 354 -19.36 26.14 16.67
C GLU A 354 -20.32 25.32 15.81
N PHE A 355 -20.05 24.02 15.63
CA PHE A 355 -20.90 23.10 14.87
C PHE A 355 -21.96 22.43 15.75
N THR A 356 -21.72 22.27 17.05
CA THR A 356 -22.72 21.77 18.02
C THR A 356 -23.69 22.86 18.49
N ALA A 357 -23.44 24.12 18.14
CA ALA A 357 -24.32 25.26 18.46
C ALA A 357 -25.73 25.06 17.87
N SER A 358 -26.72 25.81 18.37
CA SER A 358 -28.11 25.68 17.89
C SER A 358 -28.29 26.08 16.43
N VAL A 359 -27.45 26.98 15.91
CA VAL A 359 -27.55 27.51 14.54
C VAL A 359 -26.16 27.60 13.88
N PRO A 360 -25.58 26.48 13.42
CA PRO A 360 -24.29 26.49 12.73
C PRO A 360 -24.44 26.87 11.25
N LEU A 361 -23.33 27.24 10.61
CA LEU A 361 -23.21 27.48 9.15
C LEU A 361 -24.26 28.45 8.56
N THR A 362 -24.57 29.54 9.26
CA THR A 362 -25.61 30.49 8.81
C THR A 362 -25.18 31.39 7.65
N ARG A 363 -23.88 31.50 7.39
CA ARG A 363 -23.32 32.45 6.40
C ARG A 363 -23.89 32.24 5.00
N ILE A 364 -24.16 30.98 4.62
CA ILE A 364 -24.73 30.66 3.30
C ILE A 364 -26.10 31.29 3.08
N ARG A 365 -26.89 31.48 4.14
CA ARG A 365 -28.16 32.19 4.05
C ARG A 365 -27.92 33.64 3.65
N ASP A 366 -26.98 34.31 4.29
CA ASP A 366 -26.73 35.72 4.04
C ASP A 366 -26.15 35.94 2.64
N ILE A 367 -25.25 35.06 2.21
CA ILE A 367 -24.73 34.98 0.83
C ILE A 367 -25.87 34.83 -0.18
N ALA A 368 -26.79 33.89 0.04
CA ALA A 368 -27.90 33.63 -0.84
C ALA A 368 -28.97 34.74 -0.85
N HIS A 369 -28.92 35.74 0.05
CA HIS A 369 -29.85 36.87 0.06
C HIS A 369 -29.26 38.16 -0.47
N ARG A 370 -27.98 38.18 -0.84
CA ARG A 370 -27.32 39.37 -1.35
C ARG A 370 -28.00 39.94 -2.61
N GLY A 371 -27.87 41.25 -2.80
CA GLY A 371 -28.42 42.01 -3.93
C GLY A 371 -27.44 42.25 -5.07
N ASP A 372 -26.14 41.99 -4.84
CA ASP A 372 -25.04 42.22 -5.79
C ASP A 372 -24.69 40.96 -6.63
N ILE A 373 -25.55 39.93 -6.60
CA ILE A 373 -25.39 38.69 -7.39
C ILE A 373 -26.56 38.51 -8.38
N PRO A 374 -26.31 37.95 -9.57
CA PRO A 374 -27.37 37.64 -10.54
C PRO A 374 -28.47 36.75 -9.96
N HIS A 375 -29.71 36.95 -10.39
CA HIS A 375 -30.86 36.18 -9.90
C HIS A 375 -30.69 34.67 -10.10
N ASP A 376 -30.18 34.24 -11.26
CA ASP A 376 -29.95 32.83 -11.56
C ASP A 376 -28.96 32.19 -10.59
N LEU A 377 -27.82 32.85 -10.32
CA LEU A 377 -26.82 32.39 -9.36
C LEU A 377 -27.40 32.31 -7.93
N LYS A 378 -28.23 33.30 -7.56
CA LYS A 378 -28.94 33.31 -6.28
C LYS A 378 -29.84 32.09 -6.10
N GLN A 379 -30.60 31.72 -7.14
CA GLN A 379 -31.42 30.51 -7.12
C GLN A 379 -30.56 29.24 -7.06
N GLU A 380 -29.46 29.20 -7.81
CA GLU A 380 -28.52 28.07 -7.82
C GLU A 380 -27.90 27.83 -6.44
N ILE A 381 -27.41 28.88 -5.77
CA ILE A 381 -26.88 28.78 -4.39
C ILE A 381 -27.97 28.33 -3.42
N LYS A 382 -29.18 28.89 -3.53
CA LYS A 382 -30.30 28.56 -2.66
C LYS A 382 -30.72 27.10 -2.77
N HIS A 383 -30.96 26.61 -3.98
CA HIS A 383 -31.52 25.28 -4.23
C HIS A 383 -30.46 24.17 -4.28
N THR A 384 -29.20 24.51 -4.57
CA THR A 384 -28.11 23.51 -4.61
C THR A 384 -27.42 23.34 -3.26
N ILE A 385 -27.26 24.42 -2.47
CA ILE A 385 -26.43 24.41 -1.25
C ILE A 385 -27.26 24.78 -0.01
N GLN A 386 -27.88 25.97 0.01
CA GLN A 386 -28.51 26.50 1.23
C GLN A 386 -29.66 25.62 1.76
N ASN A 387 -30.60 25.24 0.88
CA ASN A 387 -31.76 24.44 1.27
C ASN A 387 -31.33 23.05 1.74
N LYS A 388 -30.36 22.45 1.02
CA LYS A 388 -29.79 21.15 1.39
C LYS A 388 -29.13 21.20 2.75
N LEU A 389 -28.22 22.13 3.00
CA LEU A 389 -27.51 22.23 4.28
C LEU A 389 -28.45 22.38 5.49
N HIS A 390 -29.63 23.00 5.31
CA HIS A 390 -30.65 23.19 6.35
C HIS A 390 -31.69 22.06 6.47
N ARG A 391 -31.67 21.08 5.57
CA ARG A 391 -32.62 19.95 5.51
C ARG A 391 -31.90 18.60 5.61
N ASN A 392 -30.81 18.45 4.88
CA ASN A 392 -29.93 17.30 4.80
C ASN A 392 -28.52 17.77 4.40
N ALA A 393 -27.69 18.09 5.39
CA ALA A 393 -26.26 18.26 5.14
C ALA A 393 -25.67 16.90 4.74
N GLY A 394 -24.83 16.83 3.70
CA GLY A 394 -24.15 15.61 3.29
C GLY A 394 -22.83 15.90 2.58
N PRO A 395 -21.96 14.89 2.40
CA PRO A 395 -20.73 14.98 1.62
C PRO A 395 -20.89 15.73 0.29
N GLU A 396 -22.02 15.54 -0.40
CA GLU A 396 -22.39 16.19 -1.65
C GLU A 396 -22.32 17.73 -1.58
N ASP A 397 -22.60 18.31 -0.41
CA ASP A 397 -22.68 19.76 -0.24
C ASP A 397 -21.29 20.41 -0.26
N LEU A 398 -20.27 19.72 0.24
CA LEU A 398 -18.88 20.18 0.13
C LEU A 398 -18.44 20.18 -1.33
N VAL A 399 -18.70 19.08 -2.05
CA VAL A 399 -18.37 18.97 -3.48
C VAL A 399 -19.13 20.04 -4.28
N ALA A 400 -20.41 20.26 -4.00
CA ALA A 400 -21.22 21.28 -4.65
C ALA A 400 -20.72 22.71 -4.37
N THR A 401 -20.27 22.97 -3.14
CA THR A 401 -19.71 24.26 -2.74
C THR A 401 -18.36 24.51 -3.40
N GLU A 402 -17.49 23.50 -3.50
CA GLU A 402 -16.22 23.59 -4.23
C GLU A 402 -16.43 23.86 -5.72
N ALA A 403 -17.34 23.13 -6.37
CA ALA A 403 -17.67 23.36 -7.77
C ALA A 403 -18.27 24.76 -8.00
N MET A 404 -19.06 25.26 -7.06
CA MET A 404 -19.59 26.63 -7.11
C MET A 404 -18.48 27.66 -6.93
N LEU A 405 -17.56 27.44 -5.97
CA LEU A 405 -16.42 28.33 -5.73
C LEU A 405 -15.55 28.41 -6.99
N ALA A 406 -15.17 27.27 -7.57
CA ALA A 406 -14.40 27.21 -8.80
C ALA A 406 -15.08 27.96 -9.96
N ARG A 407 -16.42 27.90 -10.04
CA ARG A 407 -17.18 28.63 -11.06
C ARG A 407 -17.16 30.14 -10.83
N ILE A 408 -17.39 30.61 -9.60
CA ILE A 408 -17.43 32.06 -9.32
C ILE A 408 -16.04 32.70 -9.36
N THR A 409 -14.97 31.92 -9.19
CA THR A 409 -13.58 32.40 -9.30
C THR A 409 -12.97 32.22 -10.70
N LYS A 410 -13.69 31.58 -11.64
CA LYS A 410 -13.16 31.27 -12.98
C LYS A 410 -12.74 32.52 -13.76
N ASN A 411 -13.54 33.59 -13.69
CA ASN A 411 -13.28 34.85 -14.36
C ASN A 411 -13.11 35.96 -13.29
N PRO A 412 -11.87 36.38 -12.98
CA PRO A 412 -11.63 37.46 -12.03
C PRO A 412 -12.40 38.74 -12.41
N GLY A 413 -13.13 39.33 -11.46
CA GLY A 413 -13.92 40.54 -11.65
C GLY A 413 -15.36 40.35 -12.15
N GLU A 414 -15.80 39.11 -12.47
CA GLU A 414 -17.20 38.84 -12.86
C GLU A 414 -18.19 39.06 -11.68
N TYR A 415 -17.75 38.79 -10.45
CA TYR A 415 -18.54 38.98 -9.22
C TYR A 415 -17.82 39.92 -8.26
N SER A 416 -18.55 40.52 -7.32
CA SER A 416 -17.97 41.42 -6.33
C SER A 416 -16.96 40.68 -5.44
N GLU A 417 -15.80 41.29 -5.16
CA GLU A 417 -14.79 40.70 -4.28
C GLU A 417 -15.36 40.37 -2.90
N ALA A 418 -16.23 41.25 -2.37
CA ALA A 418 -16.90 41.04 -1.10
C ALA A 418 -17.84 39.81 -1.10
N PHE A 419 -18.44 39.44 -2.24
CA PHE A 419 -19.20 38.20 -2.36
C PHE A 419 -18.27 36.98 -2.41
N VAL A 420 -17.25 37.03 -3.25
CA VAL A 420 -16.29 35.93 -3.42
C VAL A 420 -15.58 35.62 -2.10
N GLU A 421 -15.14 36.64 -1.36
CA GLU A 421 -14.52 36.48 -0.05
C GLU A 421 -15.47 35.87 0.99
N GLN A 422 -16.73 36.30 1.05
CA GLN A 422 -17.71 35.66 1.94
C GLN A 422 -17.96 34.20 1.55
N PHE A 423 -17.98 33.88 0.26
CA PHE A 423 -18.13 32.51 -0.22
C PHE A 423 -16.90 31.64 0.11
N LYS A 424 -15.68 32.18 -0.02
CA LYS A 424 -14.46 31.52 0.43
C LYS A 424 -14.51 31.21 1.92
N ILE A 425 -14.90 32.16 2.76
CA ILE A 425 -15.04 31.93 4.21
C ILE A 425 -16.06 30.83 4.49
N PHE A 426 -17.23 30.87 3.84
CA PHE A 426 -18.23 29.81 3.99
C PHE A 426 -17.69 28.44 3.55
N HIS A 427 -16.95 28.38 2.43
CA HIS A 427 -16.32 27.15 1.97
C HIS A 427 -15.32 26.61 3.01
N HIS A 428 -14.51 27.46 3.64
CA HIS A 428 -13.60 27.05 4.72
C HIS A 428 -14.37 26.53 5.95
N GLU A 429 -15.45 27.20 6.37
CA GLU A 429 -16.32 26.72 7.45
C GLU A 429 -16.91 25.34 7.15
N LEU A 430 -17.31 25.11 5.89
CA LEU A 430 -17.86 23.83 5.45
C LEU A 430 -16.76 22.75 5.38
N LYS A 431 -15.58 23.07 4.85
CA LYS A 431 -14.41 22.19 4.81
C LYS A 431 -14.03 21.73 6.22
N ASP A 432 -14.04 22.65 7.18
CA ASP A 432 -13.79 22.35 8.59
C ASP A 432 -14.89 21.49 9.24
N PHE A 433 -16.17 21.73 8.89
CA PHE A 433 -17.26 20.88 9.34
C PHE A 433 -17.12 19.43 8.87
N PHE A 434 -16.64 19.19 7.65
CA PHE A 434 -16.37 17.84 7.12
C PHE A 434 -15.00 17.29 7.49
N ASN A 435 -14.19 18.00 8.28
CA ASN A 435 -12.80 17.66 8.56
C ASN A 435 -11.94 17.48 7.28
N ALA A 436 -12.29 18.16 6.19
CA ALA A 436 -11.64 18.04 4.87
C ALA A 436 -10.45 19.01 4.69
N GLY A 437 -9.92 19.56 5.78
CA GLY A 437 -8.76 20.45 5.81
C GLY A 437 -7.48 19.79 5.28
N SER A 438 -6.53 20.58 4.78
CA SER A 438 -5.20 20.06 4.43
C SER A 438 -4.46 19.59 5.69
N LEU A 439 -3.45 18.73 5.54
CA LEU A 439 -2.65 18.26 6.68
C LEU A 439 -2.01 19.42 7.45
N ALA A 440 -1.54 20.46 6.74
CA ALA A 440 -0.95 21.64 7.37
C ALA A 440 -1.99 22.42 8.19
N GLU A 441 -3.20 22.63 7.66
CA GLU A 441 -4.31 23.28 8.38
C GLU A 441 -4.68 22.50 9.65
N GLN A 442 -4.80 21.18 9.54
CA GLN A 442 -5.12 20.28 10.66
C GLN A 442 -4.06 20.37 11.77
N LEU A 443 -2.77 20.32 11.41
CA LEU A 443 -1.65 20.40 12.35
C LEU A 443 -1.56 21.75 13.05
N VAL A 444 -1.70 22.86 12.31
CA VAL A 444 -1.73 24.20 12.92
C VAL A 444 -2.85 24.29 13.96
N SER A 445 -3.99 23.61 13.72
CA SER A 445 -5.14 23.65 14.63
C SER A 445 -4.95 22.93 15.98
N ILE A 446 -3.86 22.16 16.15
CA ILE A 446 -3.53 21.46 17.40
C ILE A 446 -2.31 22.05 18.11
N ILE A 447 -1.63 23.05 17.53
CA ILE A 447 -0.35 23.57 18.05
C ILE A 447 -0.46 24.04 19.50
N GLU A 448 -1.53 24.74 19.85
CA GLU A 448 -1.76 25.27 21.21
C GLU A 448 -2.04 24.18 22.26
N SER A 449 -2.36 22.96 21.82
CA SER A 449 -2.63 21.82 22.70
C SER A 449 -1.39 20.95 22.97
N LEU A 450 -0.29 21.18 22.25
CA LEU A 450 0.94 20.43 22.40
C LEU A 450 1.84 21.03 23.49
N ASP A 451 2.70 20.19 24.09
CA ASP A 451 3.78 20.68 24.95
C ASP A 451 4.86 21.39 24.12
N GLU A 452 5.86 21.99 24.77
CA GLU A 452 6.96 22.70 24.09
C GLU A 452 7.70 21.79 23.08
N ARG A 453 7.84 20.50 23.43
CA ARG A 453 8.47 19.50 22.55
C ARG A 453 7.61 19.20 21.32
N GLY A 454 6.31 18.96 21.50
CA GLY A 454 5.38 18.75 20.39
C GLY A 454 5.28 19.96 19.47
N SER A 455 5.21 21.17 20.03
CA SER A 455 5.19 22.42 19.28
C SER A 455 6.44 22.62 18.43
N SER A 456 7.61 22.29 19.00
CA SER A 456 8.89 22.34 18.28
C SER A 456 8.97 21.31 17.16
N ALA A 457 8.54 20.07 17.42
CA ALA A 457 8.51 19.00 16.41
C ALA A 457 7.53 19.32 15.26
N LEU A 458 6.38 19.91 15.58
CA LEU A 458 5.39 20.33 14.60
C LEU A 458 5.93 21.45 13.71
N THR A 459 6.54 22.47 14.31
CA THR A 459 7.16 23.58 13.56
C THR A 459 8.26 23.07 12.64
N LEU A 460 9.13 22.19 13.13
CA LEU A 460 10.19 21.55 12.34
C LEU A 460 9.61 20.78 11.14
N PHE A 461 8.54 20.01 11.35
CA PHE A 461 7.89 19.27 10.27
C PHE A 461 7.28 20.22 9.22
N LEU A 462 6.56 21.26 9.64
CA LEU A 462 5.97 22.24 8.72
C LEU A 462 7.04 22.98 7.90
N ASP A 463 8.17 23.33 8.52
CA ASP A 463 9.29 23.96 7.81
C ASP A 463 9.94 23.00 6.81
N CYS A 464 10.13 21.73 7.19
CA CYS A 464 10.61 20.70 6.25
C CYS A 464 9.64 20.50 5.07
N LYS A 465 8.33 20.50 5.34
CA LYS A 465 7.31 20.38 4.30
C LYS A 465 7.35 21.57 3.33
N LYS A 466 7.38 22.80 3.84
CA LYS A 466 7.50 24.01 3.01
C LYS A 466 8.74 24.01 2.13
N ASN A 467 9.89 23.60 2.67
CA ASN A 467 11.14 23.53 1.91
C ASN A 467 11.06 22.48 0.79
N LEU A 468 10.40 21.35 1.04
CA LEU A 468 10.21 20.31 0.03
C LEU A 468 9.23 20.76 -1.05
N ASP A 469 8.14 21.44 -0.68
CA ASP A 469 7.14 21.95 -1.63
C ASP A 469 7.72 23.07 -2.52
N ALA A 470 8.65 23.88 -2.01
CA ALA A 470 9.33 24.94 -2.76
C ALA A 470 10.44 24.43 -3.70
N SER A 471 10.88 23.18 -3.53
CA SER A 471 11.90 22.56 -4.39
C SER A 471 11.23 21.98 -5.63
N GLU A 472 11.20 22.75 -6.73
CA GLU A 472 10.62 22.32 -8.03
C GLU A 472 11.31 21.08 -8.63
N GLU A 473 12.52 20.73 -8.16
CA GLU A 473 13.23 19.53 -8.58
C GLU A 473 12.94 18.33 -7.67
N SER A 474 12.16 17.38 -8.22
CA SER A 474 11.99 16.03 -7.72
C SER A 474 13.33 15.31 -7.57
N HIS A 475 13.49 14.51 -6.50
CA HIS A 475 14.55 13.52 -6.24
C HIS A 475 15.66 13.86 -5.24
N ASN A 476 15.60 14.96 -4.46
CA ASN A 476 16.54 15.11 -3.35
C ASN A 476 16.22 14.12 -2.19
N ILE A 477 16.89 12.97 -2.22
CA ILE A 477 16.77 11.89 -1.21
C ILE A 477 17.01 12.41 0.21
N PHE A 478 17.96 13.34 0.39
CA PHE A 478 18.29 13.88 1.71
C PHE A 478 17.11 14.66 2.34
N GLU A 479 16.46 15.54 1.57
CA GLU A 479 15.30 16.29 2.05
C GLU A 479 14.10 15.36 2.31
N LEU A 480 13.90 14.32 1.48
CA LEU A 480 12.87 13.30 1.69
C LEU A 480 13.09 12.53 3.01
N ILE A 481 14.31 12.10 3.31
CA ILE A 481 14.63 11.42 4.57
C ILE A 481 14.44 12.35 5.77
N LYS A 482 14.86 13.62 5.65
CA LYS A 482 14.73 14.62 6.70
C LYS A 482 13.26 14.87 7.06
N ILE A 483 12.38 15.05 6.07
CA ILE A 483 10.95 15.22 6.33
C ILE A 483 10.30 13.95 6.88
N MET A 484 10.69 12.76 6.42
CA MET A 484 10.19 11.49 6.95
C MET A 484 10.55 11.32 8.43
N ARG A 485 11.76 11.72 8.83
CA ARG A 485 12.21 11.68 10.24
C ARG A 485 11.45 12.68 11.11
N SER A 486 11.26 13.92 10.64
CA SER A 486 10.49 14.94 11.39
C SER A 486 9.02 14.55 11.52
N LEU A 487 8.42 13.99 10.47
CA LEU A 487 7.08 13.40 10.48
C LEU A 487 6.97 12.29 11.51
N ASN A 488 7.91 11.35 11.52
CA ASN A 488 7.91 10.24 12.47
C ASN A 488 8.00 10.70 13.92
N ALA A 489 8.86 11.67 14.21
CA ALA A 489 8.98 12.25 15.54
C ALA A 489 7.69 12.94 15.98
N LEU A 490 7.05 13.71 15.10
CA LEU A 490 5.80 14.39 15.39
C LEU A 490 4.66 13.38 15.64
N ARG A 491 4.51 12.37 14.77
CA ARG A 491 3.45 11.37 14.92
C ARG A 491 3.60 10.56 16.21
N ASP A 492 4.83 10.18 16.59
CA ASP A 492 5.12 9.51 17.85
C ASP A 492 4.65 10.32 19.07
N ILE A 493 4.89 11.64 19.08
CA ILE A 493 4.41 12.54 20.15
C ILE A 493 2.87 12.57 20.20
N ILE A 494 2.22 12.67 19.05
CA ILE A 494 0.75 12.70 18.97
C ILE A 494 0.14 11.37 19.45
N VAL A 495 0.68 10.24 19.00
CA VAL A 495 0.23 8.89 19.41
C VAL A 495 0.40 8.71 20.92
N LYS A 496 1.53 9.09 21.50
CA LYS A 496 1.76 9.04 22.96
C LYS A 496 0.75 9.88 23.75
N GLY A 497 0.33 11.04 23.25
CA GLY A 497 -0.74 11.80 23.90
C GLY A 497 -2.09 11.10 23.80
N LEU A 498 -2.36 10.37 22.71
CA LEU A 498 -3.56 9.57 22.52
C LEU A 498 -3.59 8.31 23.40
N GLU A 499 -2.45 7.73 23.79
CA GLU A 499 -2.37 6.55 24.69
C GLU A 499 -3.01 6.77 26.06
N SER A 500 -3.16 8.03 26.50
CA SER A 500 -3.83 8.38 27.76
C SER A 500 -5.31 7.97 27.83
N GLY A 501 -5.90 7.57 26.70
CA GLY A 501 -7.30 7.17 26.57
C GLY A 501 -8.27 8.33 26.78
N LEU A 502 -9.58 8.04 26.73
CA LEU A 502 -10.62 9.01 26.98
C LEU A 502 -11.25 8.82 28.37
N ARG A 503 -11.18 9.85 29.22
CA ARG A 503 -11.85 9.83 30.53
C ARG A 503 -13.37 9.92 30.38
N ASN A 504 -14.11 9.30 31.29
CA ASN A 504 -15.59 9.29 31.23
C ASN A 504 -16.22 10.68 31.44
N ASP A 505 -15.51 11.58 32.13
CA ASP A 505 -15.89 12.96 32.46
C ASP A 505 -15.19 14.02 31.57
N ALA A 506 -14.57 13.59 30.47
CA ALA A 506 -13.88 14.51 29.56
C ALA A 506 -14.85 15.57 28.99
N PRO A 507 -14.51 16.88 29.07
CA PRO A 507 -15.36 17.93 28.53
C PRO A 507 -15.40 17.87 27.00
N ASP A 508 -16.50 18.35 26.42
CA ASP A 508 -16.75 18.28 24.97
C ASP A 508 -15.62 18.90 24.13
N ALA A 509 -15.04 20.00 24.61
CA ALA A 509 -13.90 20.64 23.96
C ALA A 509 -12.65 19.74 23.92
N ALA A 510 -12.41 18.94 24.96
CA ALA A 510 -11.31 17.98 24.99
C ALA A 510 -11.56 16.81 24.04
N ILE A 511 -12.81 16.33 23.93
CA ILE A 511 -13.18 15.29 22.96
C ILE A 511 -12.98 15.81 21.53
N ALA A 512 -13.40 17.05 21.25
CA ALA A 512 -13.22 17.67 19.93
C ALA A 512 -11.74 17.89 19.60
N MET A 513 -10.92 18.30 20.58
CA MET A 513 -9.47 18.37 20.39
C MET A 513 -8.87 16.99 20.11
N ARG A 514 -9.33 15.95 20.80
CA ARG A 514 -8.90 14.58 20.56
C ARG A 514 -9.24 14.07 19.16
N GLN A 515 -10.39 14.48 18.59
CA GLN A 515 -10.72 14.20 17.18
C GLN A 515 -9.65 14.79 16.25
N LYS A 516 -9.26 16.05 16.46
CA LYS A 516 -8.20 16.68 15.65
C LYS A 516 -6.88 15.93 15.78
N TRP A 517 -6.49 15.54 16.99
CA TRP A 517 -5.26 14.75 17.21
C TRP A 517 -5.29 13.45 16.42
N ARG A 518 -6.42 12.73 16.42
CA ARG A 518 -6.59 11.49 15.66
C ARG A 518 -6.50 11.72 14.14
N LEU A 519 -7.13 12.79 13.65
CA LEU A 519 -7.09 13.14 12.22
C LEU A 519 -5.69 13.58 11.77
N CYS A 520 -4.98 14.38 12.57
CA CYS A 520 -3.57 14.70 12.32
C CYS A 520 -2.70 13.44 12.31
N GLU A 521 -2.92 12.52 13.24
CA GLU A 521 -2.17 11.27 13.36
C GLU A 521 -2.36 10.36 12.13
N ILE A 522 -3.59 10.22 11.64
CA ILE A 522 -3.89 9.49 10.38
C ILE A 522 -3.35 10.25 9.17
N GLY A 523 -3.53 11.56 9.10
CA GLY A 523 -3.05 12.37 7.98
C GLY A 523 -1.52 12.37 7.83
N LEU A 524 -0.77 12.24 8.93
CA LEU A 524 0.69 12.04 8.89
C LEU A 524 1.06 10.68 8.29
N GLU A 525 0.29 9.62 8.57
CA GLU A 525 0.47 8.30 7.93
C GLU A 525 0.19 8.37 6.42
N ASP A 526 -0.90 9.03 6.02
CA ASP A 526 -1.26 9.21 4.60
C ASP A 526 -0.19 10.03 3.85
N TYR A 527 0.37 11.05 4.47
CA TYR A 527 1.44 11.84 3.86
C TYR A 527 2.76 11.05 3.76
N LEU A 528 3.04 10.16 4.73
CA LEU A 528 4.21 9.28 4.65
C LEU A 528 4.14 8.34 3.45
N PHE A 529 2.95 7.85 3.07
CA PHE A 529 2.77 7.07 1.85
C PHE A 529 3.29 7.82 0.61
N VAL A 530 2.95 9.11 0.49
CA VAL A 530 3.41 9.97 -0.60
C VAL A 530 4.93 10.14 -0.56
N LEU A 531 5.50 10.37 0.62
CA LEU A 531 6.95 10.52 0.80
C LEU A 531 7.73 9.25 0.45
N LEU A 532 7.25 8.08 0.91
CA LEU A 532 7.86 6.78 0.59
C LEU A 532 7.78 6.47 -0.91
N SER A 533 6.65 6.79 -1.56
CA SER A 533 6.51 6.64 -3.01
C SER A 533 7.52 7.51 -3.77
N ARG A 534 7.64 8.80 -3.41
CA ARG A 534 8.66 9.71 -3.99
C ARG A 534 10.08 9.22 -3.74
N PHE A 535 10.36 8.71 -2.55
CA PHE A 535 11.66 8.16 -2.17
C PHE A 535 12.00 6.92 -3.00
N LEU A 536 11.06 5.97 -3.14
CA LEU A 536 11.24 4.77 -3.97
C LEU A 536 11.52 5.13 -5.42
N ASN A 537 10.79 6.07 -6.00
CA ASN A 537 11.03 6.53 -7.37
C ASN A 537 12.41 7.18 -7.51
N ALA A 538 12.85 7.98 -6.53
CA ALA A 538 14.19 8.57 -6.53
C ALA A 538 15.30 7.50 -6.40
N LEU A 539 15.08 6.47 -5.57
CA LEU A 539 16.01 5.35 -5.41
C LEU A 539 16.08 4.48 -6.68
N GLU A 540 14.95 4.22 -7.33
CA GLU A 540 14.89 3.53 -8.62
C GLU A 540 15.62 4.34 -9.71
N ALA A 541 15.42 5.66 -9.76
CA ALA A 541 16.12 6.54 -10.69
C ALA A 541 17.64 6.59 -10.46
N ALA A 542 18.10 6.41 -9.22
CA ALA A 542 19.52 6.29 -8.88
C ALA A 542 20.15 4.94 -9.30
N GLY A 543 19.36 4.00 -9.82
CA GLY A 543 19.81 2.67 -10.27
C GLY A 543 19.31 1.50 -9.40
N GLY A 544 18.47 1.78 -8.40
CA GLY A 544 17.72 0.80 -7.64
C GLY A 544 18.60 -0.27 -6.96
N ALA A 545 18.14 -1.53 -7.02
CA ALA A 545 18.79 -2.64 -6.34
C ALA A 545 20.22 -2.91 -6.83
N LYS A 546 20.49 -2.72 -8.12
CA LYS A 546 21.82 -2.93 -8.70
C LYS A 546 22.82 -1.90 -8.18
N TRP A 547 22.44 -0.63 -8.19
CA TRP A 547 23.28 0.44 -7.64
C TRP A 547 23.62 0.20 -6.16
N LEU A 548 22.66 -0.26 -5.36
CA LEU A 548 22.91 -0.61 -3.96
C LEU A 548 23.91 -1.76 -3.80
N ALA A 549 23.81 -2.80 -4.63
CA ALA A 549 24.73 -3.93 -4.61
C ALA A 549 26.15 -3.54 -5.04
N ASP A 550 26.29 -2.79 -6.14
CA ASP A 550 27.58 -2.31 -6.66
C ASP A 550 28.32 -1.41 -5.64
N ASN A 551 27.58 -0.64 -4.84
CA ASN A 551 28.16 0.18 -3.78
C ASN A 551 28.71 -0.64 -2.59
N VAL A 552 28.13 -1.82 -2.30
CA VAL A 552 28.68 -2.72 -1.28
C VAL A 552 30.00 -3.32 -1.74
N GLU A 553 30.11 -3.66 -3.03
CA GLU A 553 31.36 -4.17 -3.62
C GLU A 553 32.50 -3.15 -3.56
N SER A 554 32.17 -1.86 -3.67
CA SER A 554 33.12 -0.75 -3.50
C SER A 554 33.33 -0.33 -2.04
N LYS A 555 32.88 -1.14 -1.06
CA LYS A 555 32.95 -0.88 0.40
C LYS A 555 32.23 0.42 0.84
N ASN A 556 31.28 0.94 0.06
CA ASN A 556 30.53 2.15 0.37
C ASN A 556 29.11 1.86 0.89
N ILE A 557 29.00 1.60 2.19
CA ILE A 557 27.71 1.33 2.88
C ILE A 557 26.87 2.58 3.04
N SER A 558 27.46 3.78 2.94
CA SER A 558 26.71 5.01 3.19
C SER A 558 25.48 5.15 2.28
N SER A 559 25.53 4.53 1.10
CA SER A 559 24.42 4.37 0.15
C SER A 559 23.20 3.62 0.71
N TRP A 560 23.38 2.75 1.71
CA TRP A 560 22.32 1.99 2.38
C TRP A 560 21.71 2.73 3.57
N ASN A 561 22.33 3.80 4.07
CA ASN A 561 21.84 4.51 5.25
C ASN A 561 20.47 5.14 5.04
N ASP A 562 20.24 5.75 3.88
CA ASP A 562 18.98 6.40 3.57
C ASP A 562 17.87 5.36 3.30
N PRO A 563 18.06 4.31 2.48
CA PRO A 563 17.07 3.26 2.32
C PRO A 563 16.73 2.50 3.61
N LEU A 564 17.71 2.17 4.44
CA LEU A 564 17.46 1.56 5.74
C LEU A 564 16.74 2.54 6.68
N GLY A 565 17.12 3.81 6.68
CA GLY A 565 16.44 4.86 7.43
C GLY A 565 14.97 5.03 7.02
N ALA A 566 14.67 5.00 5.72
CA ALA A 566 13.31 5.03 5.20
C ALA A 566 12.50 3.80 5.64
N LEU A 567 13.11 2.61 5.59
CA LEU A 567 12.46 1.38 6.03
C LEU A 567 12.19 1.39 7.54
N ILE A 568 13.13 1.84 8.36
CA ILE A 568 12.96 1.98 9.82
C ILE A 568 11.78 2.90 10.12
N VAL A 569 11.67 4.04 9.43
CA VAL A 569 10.51 4.93 9.57
C VAL A 569 9.23 4.21 9.16
N GLY A 570 9.20 3.55 7.99
CA GLY A 570 8.05 2.81 7.51
C GLY A 570 7.55 1.73 8.49
N VAL A 571 8.45 0.89 9.00
CA VAL A 571 8.11 -0.17 9.97
C VAL A 571 7.62 0.41 11.30
N ARG A 572 8.29 1.45 11.82
CA ARG A 572 7.83 2.13 13.04
C ARG A 572 6.42 2.70 12.89
N GLN A 573 6.08 3.17 11.70
CA GLN A 573 4.79 3.79 11.41
C GLN A 573 3.66 2.76 11.40
N LEU A 574 3.93 1.53 10.95
CA LEU A 574 3.00 0.41 11.12
C LEU A 574 2.75 0.12 12.61
N GLY A 575 3.81 0.14 13.42
CA GLY A 575 3.73 -0.01 14.87
C GLY A 575 2.88 1.09 15.54
N LEU A 576 3.09 2.35 15.14
CA LEU A 576 2.29 3.50 15.62
C LEU A 576 0.80 3.41 15.20
N SER A 577 0.50 2.73 14.10
CA SER A 577 -0.88 2.42 13.67
C SER A 577 -1.52 1.29 14.50
N GLY A 578 -0.80 0.70 15.46
CA GLY A 578 -1.26 -0.39 16.31
C GLY A 578 -1.02 -1.80 15.74
N TRP A 579 -0.29 -1.92 14.63
CA TRP A 579 0.02 -3.22 14.03
C TRP A 579 1.28 -3.83 14.63
N ARG A 580 1.13 -4.85 15.47
CA ARG A 580 2.22 -5.62 16.12
C ARG A 580 3.38 -4.71 16.57
N PRO A 581 3.13 -3.79 17.52
CA PRO A 581 4.09 -2.74 17.87
C PRO A 581 5.42 -3.30 18.41
N GLU A 582 5.40 -4.41 19.14
CA GLU A 582 6.60 -5.06 19.66
C GLU A 582 7.49 -5.62 18.54
N GLU A 583 6.86 -6.22 17.53
CA GLU A 583 7.55 -6.75 16.35
C GLU A 583 8.14 -5.63 15.50
N CYS A 584 7.38 -4.55 15.28
CA CYS A 584 7.86 -3.37 14.59
C CYS A 584 9.06 -2.73 15.33
N ALA A 585 9.03 -2.69 16.66
CA ALA A 585 10.12 -2.18 17.47
C ALA A 585 11.37 -3.05 17.40
N ALA A 586 11.21 -4.39 17.41
CA ALA A 586 12.31 -5.34 17.26
C ALA A 586 12.99 -5.18 15.89
N ILE A 587 12.22 -5.23 14.80
CA ILE A 587 12.74 -5.05 13.43
C ILE A 587 13.42 -3.69 13.29
N GLY A 588 12.81 -2.62 13.79
CA GLY A 588 13.39 -1.28 13.74
C GLY A 588 14.73 -1.17 14.49
N THR A 589 14.89 -1.90 15.61
CA THR A 589 16.12 -1.93 16.40
C THR A 589 17.21 -2.76 15.71
N GLU A 590 16.84 -3.89 15.11
CA GLU A 590 17.74 -4.74 14.31
C GLU A 590 18.28 -3.98 13.09
N LEU A 591 17.42 -3.31 12.33
CA LEU A 591 17.82 -2.50 11.17
C LEU A 591 18.77 -1.35 11.57
N LEU A 592 18.52 -0.68 12.70
CA LEU A 592 19.43 0.34 13.22
C LEU A 592 20.78 -0.24 13.60
N ALA A 593 20.80 -1.41 14.25
CA ALA A 593 22.06 -2.08 14.59
C ALA A 593 22.87 -2.44 13.33
N TRP A 594 22.22 -2.88 12.25
CA TRP A 594 22.89 -3.19 10.99
C TRP A 594 23.37 -1.94 10.23
N GLN A 595 22.66 -0.82 10.40
CA GLN A 595 23.07 0.48 9.91
C GLN A 595 24.31 1.01 10.64
N GLU A 596 24.35 0.92 11.97
CA GLU A 596 25.46 1.42 12.80
C GLU A 596 26.72 0.55 12.74
N LYS A 597 26.55 -0.77 12.68
CA LYS A 597 27.66 -1.73 12.74
C LYS A 597 28.55 -1.71 11.49
N GLY A 598 27.99 -1.38 10.32
CA GLY A 598 28.72 -1.33 9.05
C GLY A 598 29.30 -2.68 8.59
N LEU A 599 30.25 -2.65 7.64
CA LEU A 599 30.94 -3.80 7.06
C LEU A 599 32.32 -3.92 7.72
N PHE A 600 32.58 -5.06 8.33
CA PHE A 600 33.93 -5.44 8.72
C PHE A 600 34.60 -6.22 7.59
N GLU A 601 35.93 -6.22 7.53
CA GLU A 601 36.65 -7.03 6.54
C GLU A 601 36.49 -8.54 6.82
N LYS A 602 36.38 -8.92 8.09
CA LYS A 602 36.09 -10.29 8.53
C LYS A 602 35.26 -10.24 9.81
N GLU A 603 34.34 -11.19 9.95
CA GLU A 603 33.66 -11.45 11.22
C GLU A 603 33.85 -12.92 11.59
N GLY A 604 34.84 -13.20 12.44
CA GLY A 604 35.32 -14.57 12.66
C GLY A 604 36.18 -15.06 11.50
N SER A 605 35.88 -16.25 10.97
CA SER A 605 36.55 -16.83 9.78
C SER A 605 35.92 -16.41 8.46
N GLU A 606 34.72 -15.83 8.50
CA GLU A 606 33.89 -15.53 7.33
C GLU A 606 34.10 -14.09 6.83
N ASP A 607 33.76 -13.86 5.55
CA ASP A 607 33.72 -12.53 4.95
C ASP A 607 32.66 -11.68 5.66
N GLY A 608 33.07 -10.54 6.23
CA GLY A 608 32.17 -9.64 6.93
C GLY A 608 31.07 -9.06 6.04
N LYS A 609 31.30 -8.98 4.72
CA LYS A 609 30.27 -8.62 3.73
C LYS A 609 29.14 -9.65 3.71
N ILE A 610 29.49 -10.93 3.65
CA ILE A 610 28.52 -12.03 3.60
C ILE A 610 27.72 -12.06 4.90
N ILE A 611 28.39 -11.97 6.05
CA ILE A 611 27.70 -11.99 7.35
C ILE A 611 26.77 -10.79 7.54
N TRP A 612 27.19 -9.59 7.15
CA TRP A 612 26.34 -8.40 7.19
C TRP A 612 25.11 -8.57 6.28
N ALA A 613 25.31 -9.01 5.04
CA ALA A 613 24.24 -9.20 4.08
C ALA A 613 23.25 -10.29 4.53
N LEU A 614 23.71 -11.40 5.10
CA LEU A 614 22.83 -12.46 5.64
C LEU A 614 21.98 -11.97 6.83
N ARG A 615 22.56 -11.19 7.75
CA ARG A 615 21.80 -10.61 8.88
C ARG A 615 20.76 -9.61 8.41
N LEU A 616 21.15 -8.77 7.44
CA LEU A 616 20.23 -7.82 6.84
C LEU A 616 19.10 -8.56 6.10
N LYS A 617 19.41 -9.59 5.30
CA LYS A 617 18.42 -10.46 4.64
C LYS A 617 17.40 -10.99 5.65
N ALA A 618 17.85 -11.62 6.73
CA ALA A 618 16.96 -12.19 7.74
C ALA A 618 16.00 -11.15 8.35
N THR A 619 16.49 -9.93 8.58
CA THR A 619 15.67 -8.82 9.12
C THR A 619 14.68 -8.31 8.08
N LEU A 620 15.09 -8.21 6.81
CA LEU A 620 14.24 -7.80 5.70
C LEU A 620 13.14 -8.83 5.40
N ASP A 621 13.44 -10.13 5.43
CA ASP A 621 12.45 -11.20 5.26
C ASP A 621 11.43 -11.22 6.41
N ARG A 622 11.86 -10.87 7.63
CA ARG A 622 10.96 -10.64 8.77
C ARG A 622 10.08 -9.42 8.56
N ALA A 623 10.63 -8.31 8.07
CA ALA A 623 9.85 -7.12 7.72
C ALA A 623 8.85 -7.37 6.58
N ARG A 624 9.21 -8.16 5.56
CA ARG A 624 8.30 -8.56 4.47
C ARG A 624 7.12 -9.37 5.01
N ARG A 625 7.36 -10.39 5.84
CA ARG A 625 6.29 -11.18 6.49
C ARG A 625 5.36 -10.33 7.34
N LEU A 626 5.89 -9.35 8.08
CA LEU A 626 5.06 -8.38 8.82
C LEU A 626 4.08 -7.64 7.89
N THR A 627 4.51 -7.30 6.67
CA THR A 627 3.66 -6.63 5.68
C THR A 627 2.65 -7.54 4.98
N GLU A 628 3.02 -8.80 4.76
CA GLU A 628 2.14 -9.84 4.22
C GLU A 628 1.02 -10.15 5.22
N ASP A 629 1.36 -10.34 6.50
CA ASP A 629 0.40 -10.59 7.58
C ASP A 629 -0.64 -9.46 7.71
N TYR A 630 -0.22 -8.20 7.51
CA TYR A 630 -1.14 -7.06 7.50
C TYR A 630 -2.13 -7.14 6.34
N SER A 631 -1.60 -7.40 5.14
CA SER A 631 -2.40 -7.47 3.91
C SER A 631 -3.39 -8.63 3.97
N GLU A 632 -2.94 -9.78 4.46
CA GLU A 632 -3.76 -10.97 4.69
C GLU A 632 -4.87 -10.69 5.72
N ALA A 633 -4.57 -9.97 6.81
CA ALA A 633 -5.60 -9.57 7.77
C ALA A 633 -6.71 -8.72 7.10
N LEU A 634 -6.37 -7.78 6.23
CA LEU A 634 -7.37 -7.00 5.48
C LEU A 634 -8.17 -7.87 4.49
N LEU A 635 -7.52 -8.82 3.83
CA LEU A 635 -8.15 -9.78 2.91
C LEU A 635 -9.08 -10.76 3.63
N GLN A 636 -8.85 -11.06 4.90
CA GLN A 636 -9.76 -11.86 5.72
C GLN A 636 -10.96 -11.03 6.23
N ILE A 637 -10.77 -9.73 6.44
CA ILE A 637 -11.77 -8.85 7.02
C ILE A 637 -12.79 -8.35 5.99
N PHE A 638 -12.33 -7.75 4.89
CA PHE A 638 -13.19 -6.92 4.03
C PHE A 638 -13.94 -7.65 2.91
N PRO A 639 -13.34 -8.52 2.08
CA PRO A 639 -13.93 -8.99 0.81
C PRO A 639 -15.35 -9.56 0.94
N GLN A 640 -15.57 -10.51 1.86
CA GLN A 640 -16.89 -11.11 2.05
C GLN A 640 -17.93 -10.08 2.52
N ARG A 641 -17.56 -9.21 3.46
CA ARG A 641 -18.47 -8.20 4.06
C ARG A 641 -18.81 -7.09 3.06
N VAL A 642 -17.84 -6.70 2.23
CA VAL A 642 -18.01 -5.77 1.11
C VAL A 642 -18.92 -6.36 0.04
N GLN A 643 -18.78 -7.64 -0.31
CA GLN A 643 -19.69 -8.31 -1.24
C GLN A 643 -21.13 -8.34 -0.73
N ILE A 644 -21.32 -8.71 0.55
CA ILE A 644 -22.64 -8.74 1.20
C ILE A 644 -23.30 -7.36 1.16
N LEU A 645 -22.63 -6.31 1.67
CA LEU A 645 -23.20 -4.97 1.68
C LEU A 645 -23.33 -4.36 0.29
N GLY A 646 -22.36 -4.62 -0.59
CA GLY A 646 -22.32 -4.06 -1.93
C GLY A 646 -23.50 -4.54 -2.76
N LYS A 647 -23.79 -5.84 -2.72
CA LYS A 647 -24.99 -6.42 -3.34
C LYS A 647 -26.26 -5.84 -2.72
N ALA A 648 -26.33 -5.80 -1.39
CA ALA A 648 -27.50 -5.36 -0.66
C ALA A 648 -27.87 -3.89 -0.91
N LEU A 649 -26.88 -3.00 -1.05
CA LEU A 649 -27.08 -1.55 -1.22
C LEU A 649 -27.01 -1.10 -2.70
N GLY A 650 -26.82 -2.04 -3.63
CA GLY A 650 -26.76 -1.77 -5.07
C GLY A 650 -25.50 -1.04 -5.53
N ILE A 651 -24.37 -1.24 -4.84
CA ILE A 651 -23.08 -0.66 -5.21
C ILE A 651 -22.53 -1.33 -6.49
N PRO A 652 -21.92 -0.58 -7.43
CA PRO A 652 -21.35 -1.15 -8.64
C PRO A 652 -20.35 -2.28 -8.35
N GLU A 653 -20.47 -3.40 -9.07
CA GLU A 653 -19.64 -4.60 -8.86
C GLU A 653 -18.13 -4.31 -8.95
N ASN A 654 -17.72 -3.40 -9.84
CA ASN A 654 -16.32 -2.97 -9.94
C ASN A 654 -15.81 -2.38 -8.61
N SER A 655 -16.57 -1.48 -8.00
CA SER A 655 -16.22 -0.85 -6.73
C SER A 655 -16.19 -1.85 -5.57
N VAL A 656 -17.06 -2.86 -5.61
CA VAL A 656 -17.09 -3.96 -4.63
C VAL A 656 -15.85 -4.85 -4.77
N ARG A 657 -15.52 -5.25 -6.01
CA ARG A 657 -14.39 -6.15 -6.32
C ARG A 657 -13.03 -5.54 -5.94
N THR A 658 -12.84 -4.26 -6.22
CA THR A 658 -11.55 -3.57 -6.03
C THR A 658 -11.39 -2.93 -4.66
N TYR A 659 -12.41 -2.95 -3.80
CA TYR A 659 -12.42 -2.23 -2.52
C TYR A 659 -11.21 -2.56 -1.63
N THR A 660 -11.02 -3.84 -1.30
CA THR A 660 -9.98 -4.27 -0.34
C THR A 660 -8.59 -4.05 -0.92
N GLU A 661 -8.43 -4.30 -2.21
CA GLU A 661 -7.18 -4.07 -2.91
C GLU A 661 -6.81 -2.58 -2.93
N ALA A 662 -7.77 -1.70 -3.23
CA ALA A 662 -7.56 -0.26 -3.18
C ALA A 662 -7.16 0.21 -1.77
N GLU A 663 -7.76 -0.37 -0.72
CA GLU A 663 -7.38 -0.08 0.67
C GLU A 663 -5.94 -0.49 1.00
N ILE A 664 -5.48 -1.63 0.49
CA ILE A 664 -4.10 -2.10 0.69
C ILE A 664 -3.13 -1.21 -0.08
N ARG A 665 -3.42 -0.94 -1.37
CA ARG A 665 -2.55 -0.15 -2.26
C ARG A 665 -2.41 1.32 -1.82
N ALA A 666 -3.43 1.89 -1.18
CA ALA A 666 -3.39 3.26 -0.65
C ALA A 666 -2.67 3.37 0.71
N GLY A 667 -2.34 2.25 1.36
CA GLY A 667 -1.71 2.25 2.69
C GLY A 667 -0.19 2.31 2.64
N VAL A 668 0.43 2.85 3.70
CA VAL A 668 1.89 2.84 3.93
C VAL A 668 2.48 1.44 3.82
N ILE A 669 1.70 0.41 4.19
CA ILE A 669 2.07 -1.01 4.09
C ILE A 669 2.57 -1.40 2.70
N PHE A 670 1.94 -0.88 1.65
CA PHE A 670 2.29 -1.19 0.27
C PHE A 670 3.66 -0.64 -0.09
N GLN A 671 3.97 0.59 0.33
CA GLN A 671 5.26 1.22 0.09
C GLN A 671 6.37 0.54 0.91
N VAL A 672 6.10 0.14 2.15
CA VAL A 672 7.04 -0.62 2.98
C VAL A 672 7.36 -1.98 2.33
N SER A 673 6.35 -2.70 1.84
CA SER A 673 6.55 -3.97 1.12
C SER A 673 7.39 -3.78 -0.15
N LYS A 674 7.13 -2.73 -0.94
CA LYS A 674 7.91 -2.40 -2.15
C LYS A 674 9.37 -2.10 -1.80
N LEU A 675 9.62 -1.33 -0.73
CA LEU A 675 10.97 -1.04 -0.25
C LEU A 675 11.69 -2.29 0.25
N CYS A 676 11.03 -3.14 1.03
CA CYS A 676 11.58 -4.45 1.44
C CYS A 676 11.99 -5.29 0.23
N THR A 677 11.14 -5.36 -0.80
CA THR A 677 11.39 -6.14 -2.02
C THR A 677 12.63 -5.63 -2.77
N LEU A 678 12.74 -4.30 -2.94
CA LEU A 678 13.91 -3.68 -3.56
C LEU A 678 15.20 -3.97 -2.78
N LEU A 679 15.16 -3.83 -1.46
CA LEU A 679 16.32 -4.09 -0.58
C LEU A 679 16.70 -5.57 -0.57
N LEU A 680 15.73 -6.48 -0.54
CA LEU A 680 15.99 -7.92 -0.65
C LEU A 680 16.68 -8.27 -1.97
N LYS A 681 16.24 -7.69 -3.09
CA LYS A 681 16.90 -7.86 -4.40
C LYS A 681 18.36 -7.38 -4.37
N ALA A 682 18.62 -6.24 -3.72
CA ALA A 682 19.97 -5.71 -3.56
C ALA A 682 20.87 -6.59 -2.66
N VAL A 683 20.33 -7.09 -1.54
CA VAL A 683 21.06 -7.98 -0.63
C VAL A 683 21.40 -9.31 -1.29
N ARG A 684 20.47 -9.90 -2.05
CA ARG A 684 20.71 -11.13 -2.82
C ARG A 684 21.83 -10.96 -3.84
N SER A 685 21.80 -9.84 -4.57
CA SER A 685 22.84 -9.48 -5.54
C SER A 685 24.21 -9.34 -4.86
N THR A 686 24.24 -8.76 -3.65
CA THR A 686 25.45 -8.60 -2.83
C THR A 686 26.05 -9.94 -2.38
N LEU A 687 25.21 -10.94 -2.11
CA LEU A 687 25.61 -12.29 -1.70
C LEU A 687 26.07 -13.17 -2.87
N GLY A 688 25.92 -12.73 -4.13
CA GLY A 688 26.15 -13.57 -5.31
C GLY A 688 25.12 -14.71 -5.47
N SER A 689 24.17 -14.84 -4.55
CA SER A 689 23.01 -15.70 -4.67
C SER A 689 21.99 -15.00 -5.57
N HIS A 690 21.91 -15.39 -6.84
CA HIS A 690 20.89 -14.94 -7.80
C HIS A 690 19.48 -15.45 -7.43
N GLY A 691 19.04 -15.22 -6.19
CA GLY A 691 17.74 -15.69 -5.69
C GLY A 691 17.69 -17.13 -5.19
N TRP A 692 18.81 -17.86 -5.29
CA TRP A 692 18.91 -19.27 -4.91
C TRP A 692 19.51 -19.47 -3.53
N ASP A 693 18.90 -20.35 -2.72
CA ASP A 693 19.48 -20.92 -1.52
C ASP A 693 19.66 -22.43 -1.71
N ILE A 694 20.77 -23.00 -1.24
CA ILE A 694 21.16 -24.38 -1.54
C ILE A 694 21.12 -25.19 -0.24
N LEU A 695 20.06 -25.99 -0.07
CA LEU A 695 19.87 -26.87 1.08
C LEU A 695 20.67 -28.16 0.95
N VAL A 696 20.64 -28.74 -0.26
CA VAL A 696 21.33 -29.97 -0.63
C VAL A 696 21.99 -29.76 -2.00
N PRO A 697 23.32 -29.58 -2.05
CA PRO A 697 24.04 -29.40 -3.31
C PRO A 697 24.10 -30.72 -4.11
N GLY A 698 24.25 -30.61 -5.42
CA GLY A 698 24.40 -31.73 -6.34
C GLY A 698 23.98 -31.41 -7.76
N SER A 699 23.94 -32.42 -8.62
CA SER A 699 23.47 -32.31 -10.00
C SER A 699 22.28 -33.26 -10.20
N ALA A 700 21.18 -32.73 -10.72
CA ALA A 700 19.96 -33.46 -11.01
C ALA A 700 19.54 -33.22 -12.46
N ILE A 701 19.09 -34.26 -13.14
CA ILE A 701 18.61 -34.19 -14.52
C ILE A 701 17.24 -34.85 -14.57
N GLY A 702 16.25 -34.15 -15.10
CA GLY A 702 14.89 -34.68 -15.17
C GLY A 702 13.91 -33.74 -15.85
N THR A 703 12.68 -34.21 -16.00
CA THR A 703 11.58 -33.38 -16.52
C THR A 703 11.15 -32.40 -15.43
N LEU A 704 11.07 -31.11 -15.77
CA LEU A 704 10.63 -30.06 -14.84
C LEU A 704 9.11 -30.12 -14.67
N VAL A 705 8.63 -30.36 -13.46
CA VAL A 705 7.19 -30.43 -13.14
C VAL A 705 6.89 -29.46 -12.00
N GLN A 706 5.89 -28.60 -12.16
CA GLN A 706 5.46 -27.67 -11.12
C GLN A 706 4.23 -28.18 -10.38
N VAL A 707 4.25 -28.11 -9.06
CA VAL A 707 3.14 -28.49 -8.17
C VAL A 707 2.93 -27.43 -7.08
N GLU A 708 1.73 -27.38 -6.51
CA GLU A 708 1.41 -26.43 -5.44
C GLU A 708 2.10 -26.80 -4.11
N SER A 709 2.06 -28.08 -3.73
CA SER A 709 2.70 -28.63 -2.52
C SER A 709 3.09 -30.10 -2.72
N ILE A 710 3.96 -30.63 -1.86
CA ILE A 710 4.44 -32.03 -1.92
C ILE A 710 3.43 -32.94 -1.21
N VAL A 711 2.35 -33.32 -1.88
CA VAL A 711 1.37 -34.29 -1.35
C VAL A 711 1.29 -35.57 -2.21
N PRO A 712 0.91 -36.72 -1.63
CA PRO A 712 0.74 -37.95 -2.40
C PRO A 712 -0.28 -37.78 -3.55
N GLY A 713 0.10 -38.19 -4.77
CA GLY A 713 -0.74 -38.08 -5.96
C GLY A 713 -0.68 -36.74 -6.71
N SER A 714 0.22 -35.82 -6.33
CA SER A 714 0.42 -34.53 -7.00
C SER A 714 1.05 -34.61 -8.39
N LEU A 715 1.74 -35.72 -8.70
CA LEU A 715 2.41 -35.90 -9.99
C LEU A 715 1.43 -36.43 -11.05
N PRO A 716 1.45 -35.90 -12.29
CA PRO A 716 0.68 -36.45 -13.39
C PRO A 716 1.13 -37.89 -13.69
N SER A 717 0.17 -38.82 -13.86
CA SER A 717 0.44 -40.24 -14.14
C SER A 717 1.10 -40.52 -15.50
N THR A 718 1.39 -39.48 -16.29
CA THR A 718 1.95 -39.52 -17.65
C THR A 718 3.46 -39.28 -17.71
N VAL A 719 4.12 -38.90 -16.60
CA VAL A 719 5.55 -38.56 -16.60
C VAL A 719 6.37 -39.76 -16.10
N GLU A 720 6.94 -40.52 -17.04
CA GLU A 720 7.90 -41.59 -16.76
C GLU A 720 9.36 -41.04 -16.79
N GLY A 721 10.20 -41.43 -15.83
CA GLY A 721 11.61 -41.01 -15.74
C GLY A 721 11.93 -40.06 -14.58
N PRO A 722 13.17 -39.55 -14.46
CA PRO A 722 13.59 -38.68 -13.37
C PRO A 722 12.92 -37.29 -13.46
N ILE A 723 12.54 -36.74 -12.31
CA ILE A 723 11.78 -35.48 -12.21
C ILE A 723 12.53 -34.45 -11.38
N VAL A 724 12.55 -33.21 -11.86
CA VAL A 724 12.91 -32.03 -11.07
C VAL A 724 11.62 -31.30 -10.74
N LEU A 725 11.30 -31.21 -9.45
CA LEU A 725 10.05 -30.63 -8.96
C LEU A 725 10.22 -29.15 -8.64
N VAL A 726 9.32 -28.32 -9.14
CA VAL A 726 9.14 -26.93 -8.67
C VAL A 726 7.93 -26.92 -7.75
N VAL A 727 8.11 -26.50 -6.51
CA VAL A 727 7.08 -26.55 -5.47
C VAL A 727 6.76 -25.13 -5.04
N ASN A 728 5.49 -24.73 -5.08
CA ASN A 728 5.11 -23.37 -4.71
C ASN A 728 5.21 -23.12 -3.20
N LYS A 729 4.74 -24.08 -2.37
CA LYS A 729 4.72 -23.97 -0.92
C LYS A 729 5.07 -25.29 -0.23
N ALA A 730 5.71 -25.18 0.93
CA ALA A 730 5.97 -26.32 1.82
C ALA A 730 5.80 -25.92 3.29
N ASP A 731 5.10 -26.76 4.03
CA ASP A 731 4.89 -26.67 5.47
C ASP A 731 6.09 -27.24 6.27
N GLY A 732 6.98 -27.96 5.59
CA GLY A 732 8.24 -28.50 6.13
C GLY A 732 8.11 -29.88 6.78
N ASP A 733 6.90 -30.42 6.85
CA ASP A 733 6.55 -31.74 7.42
C ASP A 733 6.35 -32.82 6.33
N GLU A 734 6.54 -32.46 5.05
CA GLU A 734 6.35 -33.35 3.90
C GLU A 734 7.50 -34.35 3.71
N GLU A 735 7.22 -35.42 2.97
CA GLU A 735 8.20 -36.41 2.52
C GLU A 735 8.45 -36.21 1.03
N VAL A 736 9.72 -35.96 0.64
CA VAL A 736 10.09 -35.64 -0.75
C VAL A 736 9.71 -36.79 -1.70
N THR A 737 9.85 -38.03 -1.25
CA THR A 737 9.48 -39.25 -2.00
C THR A 737 8.00 -39.61 -1.99
N ALA A 738 7.16 -38.95 -1.17
CA ALA A 738 5.73 -39.23 -1.11
C ALA A 738 4.97 -38.78 -2.37
N ALA A 739 5.51 -37.79 -3.10
CA ALA A 739 4.97 -37.38 -4.39
C ALA A 739 5.34 -38.36 -5.53
N GLY A 740 6.46 -39.09 -5.42
CA GLY A 740 6.93 -40.11 -6.36
C GLY A 740 8.39 -40.53 -6.12
N SER A 741 8.74 -41.80 -6.38
CA SER A 741 10.10 -42.33 -6.12
C SER A 741 11.16 -41.88 -7.15
N ASN A 742 10.75 -41.13 -8.18
CA ASN A 742 11.57 -40.69 -9.31
C ASN A 742 12.01 -39.22 -9.20
N ILE A 743 11.83 -38.61 -8.04
CA ILE A 743 12.21 -37.21 -7.79
C ILE A 743 13.70 -37.12 -7.49
N VAL A 744 14.44 -36.43 -8.36
CA VAL A 744 15.90 -36.30 -8.26
C VAL A 744 16.34 -34.89 -7.87
N GLY A 745 15.46 -33.90 -8.01
CA GLY A 745 15.71 -32.54 -7.56
C GLY A 745 14.42 -31.81 -7.17
N VAL A 746 14.53 -30.87 -6.23
CA VAL A 746 13.45 -30.00 -5.77
C VAL A 746 13.91 -28.54 -5.79
N VAL A 747 13.08 -27.67 -6.35
CA VAL A 747 13.17 -26.22 -6.30
C VAL A 747 11.94 -25.70 -5.57
N LEU A 748 12.09 -25.27 -4.32
CA LEU A 748 10.99 -24.70 -3.54
C LEU A 748 10.93 -23.17 -3.73
N LEU A 749 9.76 -22.64 -4.04
CA LEU A 749 9.55 -21.20 -4.29
C LEU A 749 9.34 -20.39 -3.00
N GLN A 750 9.77 -20.95 -1.87
CA GLN A 750 9.62 -20.44 -0.52
C GLN A 750 10.93 -20.71 0.24
N GLU A 751 11.39 -19.75 1.04
CA GLU A 751 12.53 -19.98 1.93
C GLU A 751 12.23 -21.05 2.98
N LEU A 752 13.20 -21.94 3.17
CA LEU A 752 13.10 -23.05 4.10
C LEU A 752 14.39 -23.12 4.92
N PRO A 753 14.30 -23.19 6.26
CA PRO A 753 15.50 -23.34 7.09
C PRO A 753 16.32 -24.58 6.71
N HIS A 754 17.64 -24.48 6.73
CA HIS A 754 18.55 -25.61 6.40
C HIS A 754 18.36 -26.84 7.29
N LEU A 755 17.89 -26.64 8.53
CA LEU A 755 17.59 -27.70 9.50
C LEU A 755 16.10 -28.05 9.56
N SER A 756 15.30 -27.59 8.59
CA SER A 756 13.91 -28.04 8.44
C SER A 756 13.86 -29.55 8.27
N HIS A 757 12.77 -30.16 8.74
CA HIS A 757 12.57 -31.60 8.57
C HIS A 757 12.68 -32.00 7.10
N LEU A 758 12.01 -31.26 6.21
CA LEU A 758 12.09 -31.45 4.76
C LEU A 758 13.52 -31.31 4.19
N GLY A 759 14.30 -30.30 4.61
CA GLY A 759 15.69 -30.14 4.21
C GLY A 759 16.60 -31.29 4.68
N VAL A 760 16.41 -31.76 5.91
CA VAL A 760 17.13 -32.93 6.46
C VAL A 760 16.75 -34.21 5.71
N ARG A 761 15.48 -34.38 5.34
CA ARG A 761 15.01 -35.54 4.57
C ARG A 761 15.57 -35.56 3.15
N ALA A 762 15.51 -34.45 2.43
CA ALA A 762 16.13 -34.35 1.11
C ALA A 762 17.62 -34.72 1.15
N ARG A 763 18.34 -34.35 2.22
CA ARG A 763 19.75 -34.73 2.42
C ARG A 763 19.93 -36.23 2.65
N GLN A 764 19.07 -36.84 3.46
CA GLN A 764 19.07 -38.29 3.70
C GLN A 764 18.77 -39.07 2.42
N GLU A 765 17.86 -38.55 1.61
CA GLU A 765 17.40 -39.15 0.34
C GLU A 765 18.30 -38.78 -0.85
N ARG A 766 19.32 -37.93 -0.65
CA ARG A 766 20.26 -37.43 -1.66
C ARG A 766 19.57 -36.74 -2.85
N VAL A 767 18.47 -36.06 -2.58
CA VAL A 767 17.75 -35.24 -3.56
C VAL A 767 18.36 -33.85 -3.56
N VAL A 768 18.75 -33.36 -4.74
CA VAL A 768 19.24 -31.97 -4.88
C VAL A 768 18.12 -31.02 -4.48
N PHE A 769 18.36 -30.14 -3.53
CA PHE A 769 17.30 -29.30 -2.98
C PHE A 769 17.79 -27.86 -2.86
N VAL A 770 17.12 -26.98 -3.59
CA VAL A 770 17.35 -25.55 -3.59
C VAL A 770 16.03 -24.81 -3.35
N THR A 771 16.10 -23.61 -2.83
CA THR A 771 14.95 -22.69 -2.80
C THR A 771 15.23 -21.52 -3.73
N CYS A 772 14.21 -21.00 -4.41
CA CYS A 772 14.32 -19.84 -5.29
C CYS A 772 13.19 -18.86 -5.00
N GLU A 773 13.53 -17.65 -4.55
CA GLU A 773 12.54 -16.60 -4.25
C GLU A 773 12.59 -15.42 -5.22
N ASP A 774 13.32 -15.53 -6.32
CA ASP A 774 13.39 -14.46 -7.31
C ASP A 774 12.30 -14.65 -8.37
N ASP A 775 11.30 -13.77 -8.37
CA ASP A 775 10.17 -13.83 -9.31
C ASP A 775 10.62 -13.84 -10.79
N ASP A 776 11.74 -13.22 -11.13
CA ASP A 776 12.28 -13.22 -12.49
C ASP A 776 12.80 -14.62 -12.86
N GLU A 777 13.48 -15.29 -11.93
CA GLU A 777 13.94 -16.69 -12.07
C GLU A 777 12.76 -17.67 -12.03
N VAL A 778 11.76 -17.46 -11.17
CA VAL A 778 10.52 -18.24 -11.14
C VAL A 778 9.78 -18.14 -12.46
N ALA A 779 9.66 -16.93 -13.02
CA ALA A 779 9.06 -16.73 -14.34
C ALA A 779 9.89 -17.36 -15.46
N ALA A 780 11.22 -17.43 -15.33
CA ALA A 780 12.09 -18.16 -16.26
C ALA A 780 11.87 -19.69 -16.16
N MET A 781 11.78 -20.23 -14.95
CA MET A 781 11.49 -21.65 -14.68
C MET A 781 10.12 -22.08 -15.21
N GLN A 782 9.10 -21.23 -15.04
CA GLN A 782 7.76 -21.49 -15.56
C GLN A 782 7.76 -21.72 -17.08
N LYS A 783 8.65 -21.06 -17.84
CA LYS A 783 8.83 -21.27 -19.29
C LYS A 783 9.51 -22.60 -19.65
N LEU A 784 10.14 -23.25 -18.68
CA LEU A 784 10.83 -24.53 -18.81
C LEU A 784 9.96 -25.71 -18.31
N THR A 785 8.79 -25.45 -17.73
CA THR A 785 7.86 -26.48 -17.26
C THR A 785 7.52 -27.48 -18.38
N GLY A 786 7.56 -28.78 -18.05
CA GLY A 786 7.34 -29.89 -18.98
C GLY A 786 8.53 -30.22 -19.88
N LYS A 787 9.66 -29.52 -19.76
CA LYS A 787 10.89 -29.81 -20.53
C LYS A 787 11.90 -30.56 -19.70
N TYR A 788 12.84 -31.23 -20.38
CA TYR A 788 13.97 -31.91 -19.74
C TYR A 788 15.05 -30.89 -19.39
N VAL A 789 15.45 -30.85 -18.12
CA VAL A 789 16.35 -29.84 -17.56
C VAL A 789 17.47 -30.47 -16.75
N ARG A 790 18.60 -29.76 -16.65
CA ARG A 790 19.68 -30.03 -15.73
C ARG A 790 19.71 -28.94 -14.67
N LEU A 791 19.60 -29.34 -13.40
CA LEU A 791 19.76 -28.53 -12.21
C LEU A 791 21.13 -28.84 -11.60
N GLU A 792 22.05 -27.87 -11.65
CA GLU A 792 23.34 -27.93 -10.96
C GLU A 792 23.34 -26.95 -9.79
N ALA A 793 23.52 -27.45 -8.58
CA ALA A 793 23.60 -26.65 -7.36
C ALA A 793 24.96 -26.87 -6.68
N SER A 794 25.79 -25.83 -6.66
CA SER A 794 27.13 -25.86 -6.06
C SER A 794 27.35 -24.67 -5.12
N LEU A 795 28.45 -24.68 -4.36
CA LEU A 795 28.81 -23.56 -3.48
C LEU A 795 29.03 -22.22 -4.22
N THR A 796 29.14 -22.24 -5.55
CA THR A 796 29.31 -21.05 -6.39
C THR A 796 28.01 -20.55 -7.01
N GLY A 797 26.89 -21.27 -6.87
CA GLY A 797 25.58 -20.88 -7.39
C GLY A 797 24.74 -22.05 -7.89
N VAL A 798 23.54 -21.72 -8.38
CA VAL A 798 22.62 -22.68 -9.00
C VAL A 798 22.46 -22.34 -10.48
N ASN A 799 22.47 -23.34 -11.35
CA ASN A 799 22.23 -23.19 -12.77
C ASN A 799 21.17 -24.20 -13.23
N LEU A 800 20.11 -23.70 -13.86
CA LEU A 800 19.04 -24.51 -14.43
C LEU A 800 19.05 -24.34 -15.95
N THR A 801 19.46 -25.38 -16.68
CA THR A 801 19.61 -25.33 -18.14
C THR A 801 18.75 -26.37 -18.84
N LEU A 802 18.34 -26.07 -20.07
CA LEU A 802 17.64 -27.04 -20.92
C LEU A 802 18.62 -28.15 -21.33
N SER A 803 18.25 -29.41 -21.13
CA SER A 803 19.07 -30.56 -21.53
C SER A 803 18.40 -31.29 -22.69
N SER A 804 19.16 -31.64 -23.72
CA SER A 804 18.68 -32.53 -24.77
C SER A 804 18.80 -33.98 -24.30
N SER A 805 17.78 -34.80 -24.58
CA SER A 805 17.69 -36.21 -24.14
C SER A 805 18.79 -37.13 -24.71
N ASN A 806 19.79 -36.59 -25.42
CA ASN A 806 20.85 -37.33 -26.11
C ASN A 806 22.25 -37.25 -25.48
N ASP A 807 22.48 -36.50 -24.39
CA ASP A 807 23.82 -36.40 -23.77
C ASP A 807 24.11 -37.49 -22.72
N ILE A 808 23.53 -38.69 -22.89
CA ILE A 808 23.91 -39.87 -22.11
C ILE A 808 24.81 -40.71 -23.01
N VAL A 809 26.13 -40.50 -22.93
CA VAL A 809 27.21 -41.49 -22.93
C VAL A 809 28.56 -40.76 -23.09
N ALA A 810 29.52 -41.20 -22.28
CA ALA A 810 30.96 -40.90 -22.27
C ALA A 810 31.42 -39.74 -21.37
N GLU A 811 31.58 -40.04 -20.08
CA GLU A 811 32.89 -39.97 -19.41
C GLU A 811 32.73 -40.46 -17.97
N ASP A 812 32.78 -41.77 -17.76
CA ASP A 812 33.55 -42.29 -16.62
C ASP A 812 33.79 -43.79 -16.82
N LEU A 813 35.02 -44.15 -17.23
CA LEU A 813 35.68 -45.45 -17.05
C LEU A 813 37.04 -45.37 -17.76
N SER A 814 38.08 -44.87 -17.09
CA SER A 814 39.40 -45.51 -16.99
C SER A 814 40.51 -44.56 -16.52
N ARG A 815 40.86 -44.60 -15.23
CA ARG A 815 42.27 -44.70 -14.79
C ARG A 815 42.37 -45.04 -13.29
N ASN A 816 42.86 -46.25 -13.00
CA ASN A 816 43.46 -46.68 -11.72
C ASN A 816 44.75 -45.84 -11.45
N ASP A 817 45.34 -45.72 -10.24
CA ASP A 817 45.62 -46.74 -9.22
C ASP A 817 46.08 -46.15 -7.84
N SER A 818 45.83 -46.91 -6.75
CA SER A 818 46.48 -46.96 -5.41
C SER A 818 46.42 -45.73 -4.48
N SER A 819 46.09 -45.81 -3.18
CA SER A 819 46.60 -46.77 -2.16
C SER A 819 45.65 -47.01 -0.96
N THR A 820 45.79 -48.22 -0.43
CA THR A 820 45.26 -48.90 0.78
C THR A 820 45.15 -48.12 2.09
N VAL A 821 44.11 -48.38 2.92
CA VAL A 821 44.16 -48.85 4.33
C VAL A 821 42.81 -49.52 4.73
N GLU A 822 42.90 -50.49 5.64
CA GLU A 822 42.03 -51.61 6.02
C GLU A 822 40.71 -51.31 6.77
N LEU A 823 39.77 -52.26 6.68
CA LEU A 823 38.55 -52.43 7.51
C LEU A 823 38.77 -53.54 8.55
N PRO A 824 37.95 -53.58 9.62
CA PRO A 824 37.44 -54.87 10.07
C PRO A 824 35.92 -54.94 10.29
N GLY A 825 35.31 -55.94 9.63
CA GLY A 825 34.27 -56.89 10.09
C GLY A 825 33.01 -56.37 10.82
N SER A 826 31.81 -56.53 10.26
CA SER A 826 31.03 -57.80 10.13
C SER A 826 29.98 -57.95 11.24
N HIS A 827 28.68 -57.87 10.89
CA HIS A 827 27.69 -58.92 11.16
C HIS A 827 26.34 -58.60 10.47
N ASN A 828 26.03 -59.38 9.44
CA ASN A 828 24.67 -59.68 8.92
C ASN A 828 23.94 -60.58 9.96
N PRO A 829 22.58 -60.72 9.98
CA PRO A 829 21.82 -61.16 8.79
C PRO A 829 20.31 -60.82 8.67
N SER A 830 19.88 -60.84 7.40
CA SER A 830 18.67 -61.51 6.87
C SER A 830 17.26 -61.02 7.24
N TRP A 831 16.50 -60.63 6.21
CA TRP A 831 15.18 -61.24 6.02
C TRP A 831 14.94 -61.60 4.56
N SER A 832 14.60 -62.87 4.36
CA SER A 832 14.11 -63.53 3.16
C SER A 832 12.73 -63.08 2.71
N ALA A 833 12.53 -63.18 1.40
CA ALA A 833 11.33 -62.86 0.63
C ALA A 833 10.03 -63.56 1.09
N VAL A 834 8.88 -62.88 0.96
CA VAL A 834 7.57 -63.50 0.64
C VAL A 834 6.66 -62.53 -0.15
N LYS A 835 6.34 -62.96 -1.37
CA LYS A 835 5.10 -62.88 -2.18
C LYS A 835 4.31 -61.56 -2.35
N THR A 836 4.28 -61.17 -3.62
CA THR A 836 3.21 -60.50 -4.37
C THR A 836 1.79 -61.02 -4.06
N HIS A 837 0.88 -60.08 -3.78
CA HIS A 837 -0.57 -60.26 -4.00
C HIS A 837 -1.13 -59.06 -4.76
N SER A 838 -1.97 -59.39 -5.75
CA SER A 838 -2.61 -58.50 -6.70
C SER A 838 -3.72 -57.65 -6.09
N SER A 839 -3.97 -56.53 -6.74
CA SER A 839 -4.91 -55.45 -6.47
C SER A 839 -6.38 -55.82 -6.24
N GLN A 840 -7.04 -55.06 -5.36
CA GLN A 840 -8.44 -54.65 -5.53
C GLN A 840 -8.60 -53.20 -5.08
N GLY A 841 -9.16 -52.37 -5.96
CA GLY A 841 -9.12 -50.91 -5.88
C GLY A 841 -9.95 -50.31 -4.75
N VAL A 842 -9.50 -49.14 -4.28
CA VAL A 842 -10.28 -48.27 -3.40
C VAL A 842 -10.31 -46.87 -4.01
N SER A 843 -11.54 -46.35 -4.07
CA SER A 843 -11.94 -45.06 -4.63
C SER A 843 -11.24 -43.88 -3.95
N ALA A 844 -10.89 -42.86 -4.75
CA ALA A 844 -10.45 -41.56 -4.28
C ALA A 844 -11.51 -40.90 -3.37
N GLY A 845 -11.07 -40.31 -2.25
CA GLY A 845 -11.83 -39.30 -1.50
C GLY A 845 -12.47 -39.69 -0.16
N GLY A 846 -11.99 -40.70 0.57
CA GLY A 846 -12.53 -41.06 1.90
C GLY A 846 -11.53 -40.84 3.05
N VAL A 847 -11.99 -40.28 4.17
CA VAL A 847 -11.26 -40.27 5.45
C VAL A 847 -11.05 -41.71 5.91
N ILE A 848 -9.78 -42.16 5.99
CA ILE A 848 -9.44 -43.51 6.44
C ILE A 848 -9.36 -43.51 7.96
N LEU A 849 -10.19 -44.34 8.62
CA LEU A 849 -10.08 -44.58 10.05
C LEU A 849 -8.79 -45.35 10.34
N LEU A 850 -7.94 -44.77 11.21
CA LEU A 850 -6.61 -45.30 11.63
C LEU A 850 -6.59 -46.77 12.10
N ALA A 851 -7.76 -47.37 12.37
CA ALA A 851 -7.88 -48.74 12.88
C ALA A 851 -8.05 -49.80 11.78
N ASP A 852 -8.48 -49.42 10.55
CA ASP A 852 -8.94 -50.38 9.53
C ASP A 852 -8.18 -50.31 8.20
N ALA A 853 -6.91 -49.89 8.20
CA ALA A 853 -6.09 -49.98 6.99
C ALA A 853 -4.67 -50.43 7.33
N ASP A 854 -4.13 -51.29 6.46
CA ASP A 854 -2.70 -51.52 6.25
C ASP A 854 -2.03 -50.19 5.82
N ALA A 855 -1.95 -49.23 6.74
CA ALA A 855 -1.33 -47.93 6.55
C ALA A 855 0.19 -48.11 6.51
N ASP A 856 0.69 -48.46 5.33
CA ASP A 856 2.10 -48.41 5.00
C ASP A 856 2.58 -46.95 4.86
N ALA A 857 3.86 -46.71 5.15
CA ALA A 857 4.51 -45.41 4.99
C ALA A 857 4.33 -44.86 3.57
N GLN A 858 4.31 -45.73 2.54
CA GLN A 858 4.11 -45.30 1.15
C GLN A 858 2.71 -44.75 0.85
N THR A 859 1.67 -45.14 1.60
CA THR A 859 0.28 -44.74 1.29
C THR A 859 -0.25 -43.64 2.21
N SER A 860 0.28 -43.53 3.43
CA SER A 860 -0.30 -42.69 4.48
C SER A 860 0.73 -41.78 5.19
N GLY A 861 2.02 -41.89 4.83
CA GLY A 861 3.13 -41.19 5.49
C GLY A 861 3.59 -41.86 6.80
N ALA A 862 4.86 -41.65 7.18
CA ALA A 862 5.47 -42.39 8.29
C ALA A 862 4.81 -42.14 9.66
N LYS A 863 4.32 -40.91 9.92
CA LYS A 863 3.63 -40.56 11.18
C LYS A 863 2.28 -41.28 11.31
N ALA A 864 1.45 -41.28 10.26
CA ALA A 864 0.15 -41.97 10.28
C ALA A 864 0.34 -43.50 10.37
N ALA A 865 1.33 -44.05 9.66
CA ALA A 865 1.69 -45.46 9.76
C ALA A 865 2.20 -45.85 11.17
N ALA A 866 2.95 -44.98 11.83
CA ALA A 866 3.38 -45.17 13.22
C ALA A 866 2.20 -45.08 14.20
N CYS A 867 1.30 -44.11 14.02
CA CYS A 867 0.09 -43.96 14.82
C CYS A 867 -0.87 -45.14 14.64
N GLY A 868 -1.03 -45.66 13.42
CA GLY A 868 -1.81 -46.88 13.14
C GLY A 868 -1.21 -48.11 13.81
N ARG A 869 0.14 -48.25 13.79
CA ARG A 869 0.85 -49.29 14.54
C ARG A 869 0.69 -49.17 16.05
N LEU A 870 0.73 -47.96 16.60
CA LEU A 870 0.49 -47.71 18.02
C LEU A 870 -0.98 -47.98 18.40
N ALA A 871 -1.93 -47.61 17.55
CA ALA A 871 -3.36 -47.86 17.77
C ALA A 871 -3.69 -49.36 17.75
N SER A 872 -3.11 -50.11 16.82
CA SER A 872 -3.23 -51.57 16.74
C SER A 872 -2.56 -52.26 17.93
N LEU A 873 -1.34 -51.84 18.33
CA LEU A 873 -0.69 -52.32 19.56
C LEU A 873 -1.51 -52.00 20.82
N ALA A 874 -2.13 -50.82 20.90
CA ALA A 874 -3.01 -50.43 22.01
C ALA A 874 -4.32 -51.24 22.02
N ALA A 875 -4.87 -51.60 20.86
CA ALA A 875 -6.03 -52.49 20.75
C ALA A 875 -5.68 -53.94 21.18
N VAL A 876 -4.50 -54.43 20.79
CA VAL A 876 -3.98 -55.74 21.23
C VAL A 876 -3.70 -55.74 22.74
N SER A 877 -3.12 -54.66 23.27
CA SER A 877 -2.88 -54.49 24.72
C SER A 877 -4.18 -54.45 25.53
N ARG A 878 -5.23 -53.78 25.03
CA ARG A 878 -6.58 -53.83 25.65
C ARG A 878 -7.18 -55.23 25.65
N LYS A 879 -7.00 -56.02 24.58
CA LYS A 879 -7.40 -57.44 24.56
C LYS A 879 -6.58 -58.29 25.53
N ALA A 880 -5.29 -58.00 25.70
CA ALA A 880 -4.43 -58.69 26.67
C ALA A 880 -4.84 -58.36 28.12
N ALA A 881 -5.17 -57.09 28.42
CA ALA A 881 -5.64 -56.65 29.73
C ALA A 881 -7.02 -57.23 30.12
N LEU A 882 -7.88 -57.54 29.14
CA LEU A 882 -9.16 -58.25 29.36
C LEU A 882 -8.99 -59.78 29.49
N GLY A 883 -7.86 -60.34 29.05
CA GLY A 883 -7.54 -61.78 29.14
C GLY A 883 -6.76 -62.17 30.40
N SER A 884 -6.02 -61.25 31.01
CA SER A 884 -5.35 -61.45 32.30
C SER A 884 -6.09 -60.68 33.39
N GLY A 885 -7.11 -61.28 33.97
CA GLY A 885 -7.70 -60.75 35.20
C GLY A 885 -6.64 -60.74 36.29
N ILE A 886 -6.20 -59.55 36.71
CA ILE A 886 -5.66 -59.21 38.03
C ILE A 886 -5.40 -57.68 38.10
N LEU A 887 -6.10 -57.05 39.05
CA LEU A 887 -5.81 -55.82 39.82
C LEU A 887 -5.94 -54.40 39.20
N GLU A 888 -7.10 -53.79 39.47
CA GLU A 888 -7.28 -52.50 40.16
C GLU A 888 -6.00 -51.83 40.71
N CYS A 889 -5.69 -50.61 40.24
CA CYS A 889 -5.42 -49.47 41.12
C CYS A 889 -5.34 -48.12 40.37
N GLN A 890 -6.08 -47.15 40.90
CA GLN A 890 -5.87 -45.69 40.83
C GLN A 890 -5.99 -44.97 39.47
N LYS A 891 -7.23 -44.53 39.20
CA LYS A 891 -7.50 -43.24 38.57
C LYS A 891 -7.05 -42.11 39.51
N SER A 892 -6.08 -41.29 39.08
CA SER A 892 -5.97 -39.90 39.55
C SER A 892 -5.03 -39.09 38.65
N GLN A 893 -5.50 -37.90 38.25
CA GLN A 893 -4.72 -36.75 37.73
C GLN A 893 -4.29 -36.93 36.25
N ILE A 894 -4.56 -36.04 35.28
CA ILE A 894 -4.69 -34.57 35.26
C ILE A 894 -5.65 -34.18 34.12
N ALA A 895 -6.51 -33.19 34.39
CA ALA A 895 -7.31 -32.43 33.45
C ALA A 895 -6.49 -31.26 32.88
#